data_AF-A0A7X0XFZ5-F1
#
_entry.id   AF-A0A7X0XFZ5-F1
#
_cell.length_a   1.000
_cell.length_b   1.000
_cell.length_c   1.000
_cell.angle_alpha   90.00
_cell.angle_beta   90.00
_cell.angle_gamma   90.00
#
_symmetry.space_group_name_H-M   'P 1'
#
loop_
_entity.id
_entity.type
_entity.pdbx_description
1 polymer ?
#
loop_
_entity_poly.entity_id
_entity_poly.type
_entity_poly.pdbx_seq_one_letter_code
_entity_poly.pdbx_strand_id
1 'polypeptide(L)'
;MKKGLSRLLLVMIAIAMIVSTIPAYEPYAEQGGARAEATVEGTSEQPTVVEGKTSEEQPVEQEVPPAETTVEGVPEQPEVVEEKQETQVPTVKEDGDWVDPYYEGKRMLRGVQDKPEKATIKTVSNGVGTGTGAMNLSWKAMPGATGYKVIIGNGYNYEHFSVGNVTSWTTNGKGIFPTKAELDKGLYRFHTDGKGTEFANDPTQLYENTFKAGTTWTLRGQKKYIVRILAIYTSGDGPTSDITEAVMPPETLPAKPEKSAIKTVSSGAGTGTGYMDISWKAVSGAIDYKVVISNGYNYEYFNTGNVTNWSTKGKKIFPTQAEITNKQYKFHQDGKGVEFASDPRALYENGYQAGSTFGLRNQKKYIVRILAVYPWGDGPTSDITDATMPIEQMSKPAVTSHRSESDENVGYLNISWQPVADAVSYKIGLFNGYNYDYINVGNVVNWSTKGKKLWSTADEIVNGRYQLHMDGSIGAELPMDPMQTYTAANKVNPNVNYSDRLFYYTRVIAVFENNESPVSDASTVTMPYQSITDVDLSPRGLDEEIGAIDLYWNEVAGAKGYKVWIFNGANYESFDVGNATEWTSQYQNIWPTAEDIKRGKGALHSDSSGAELTLKPSEVYALNGSNYSDKDMYWSKITAYGQDGQTIAMNQNETVEIEALPNDVESQKEMDQINDILQEYLSRSEETGVQFNVDKALQNNLDEQYIEIGELINDFNEQTGPVEDNPMVKAIRVPVWGNWCGPGYGGGKPKDKLDAGCKAHDLCYGKRGYFACSCDRDLQKHIRNNTKYMKAKEKTAAIAIGMWFRNAPCNVFR
;
A
#
# COMPACT_ATOMS: atom_id res chain seq x y z
N MET A 1 -38.06 -36.63 -14.18
CA MET A 1 -36.82 -37.07 -13.48
C MET A 1 -35.69 -36.07 -13.74
N LYS A 2 -34.80 -35.87 -12.76
CA LYS A 2 -33.44 -35.30 -12.85
C LYS A 2 -33.13 -34.27 -13.96
N LYS A 3 -33.03 -32.99 -13.59
CA LYS A 3 -31.75 -32.25 -13.52
C LYS A 3 -31.97 -30.86 -12.90
N GLY A 4 -31.58 -30.71 -11.64
CA GLY A 4 -31.74 -29.47 -10.85
C GLY A 4 -30.66 -29.33 -9.78
N LEU A 5 -29.41 -29.59 -10.16
CA LEU A 5 -28.21 -29.39 -9.33
C LEU A 5 -27.19 -28.55 -10.10
N SER A 6 -26.26 -27.93 -9.36
CA SER A 6 -25.21 -27.01 -9.84
C SER A 6 -25.60 -25.52 -10.01
N ARG A 7 -26.05 -24.90 -8.90
CA ARG A 7 -25.60 -23.55 -8.54
C ARG A 7 -25.16 -23.46 -7.08
N LEU A 8 -25.88 -24.09 -6.13
CA LEU A 8 -25.44 -24.19 -4.72
C LEU A 8 -24.03 -24.80 -4.56
N LEU A 9 -23.70 -25.84 -5.32
CA LEU A 9 -22.42 -26.56 -5.18
C LEU A 9 -21.19 -25.73 -5.60
N LEU A 10 -21.37 -24.64 -6.35
CA LEU A 10 -20.30 -23.71 -6.74
C LEU A 10 -20.12 -22.55 -5.75
N VAL A 11 -21.06 -22.34 -4.82
CA VAL A 11 -20.92 -21.38 -3.72
C VAL A 11 -20.08 -21.98 -2.59
N MET A 12 -20.22 -23.29 -2.34
CA MET A 12 -19.51 -24.03 -1.27
C MET A 12 -18.00 -24.22 -1.47
N ILE A 13 -17.42 -23.72 -2.57
CA ILE A 13 -15.97 -23.75 -2.83
C ILE A 13 -15.36 -22.33 -2.84
N ALA A 14 -16.19 -21.28 -2.68
CA ALA A 14 -15.75 -19.89 -2.57
C ALA A 14 -15.58 -19.40 -1.11
N ILE A 15 -15.98 -20.20 -0.12
CA ILE A 15 -15.91 -19.86 1.32
C ILE A 15 -14.62 -20.44 1.92
N ALA A 16 -13.48 -19.89 1.51
CA ALA A 16 -12.14 -20.27 2.01
C ALA A 16 -11.11 -19.12 2.00
N MET A 17 -11.52 -17.90 1.62
CA MET A 17 -10.68 -16.69 1.65
C MET A 17 -11.51 -15.48 2.09
N ILE A 18 -10.87 -14.55 2.80
CA ILE A 18 -11.44 -13.27 3.29
C ILE A 18 -12.52 -13.41 4.40
N VAL A 19 -12.10 -13.83 5.60
CA VAL A 19 -12.75 -13.43 6.88
C VAL A 19 -11.66 -13.07 7.90
N SER A 20 -11.05 -11.90 7.74
CA SER A 20 -10.14 -11.30 8.73
C SER A 20 -10.01 -9.78 8.52
N THR A 21 -11.14 -9.07 8.50
CA THR A 21 -11.23 -7.61 8.29
C THR A 21 -10.89 -6.77 9.53
N ILE A 22 -10.24 -7.37 10.53
CA ILE A 22 -9.32 -6.66 11.42
C ILE A 22 -7.92 -6.87 10.83
N PRO A 23 -7.28 -5.89 10.17
CA PRO A 23 -5.84 -5.91 9.99
C PRO A 23 -5.18 -6.15 11.35
N ALA A 24 -4.50 -7.29 11.48
CA ALA A 24 -3.72 -7.61 12.67
C ALA A 24 -2.71 -6.48 12.89
N TYR A 25 -2.83 -5.78 14.03
CA TYR A 25 -1.91 -4.72 14.41
C TYR A 25 -0.49 -5.27 14.31
N GLU A 26 0.33 -4.72 13.41
CA GLU A 26 1.67 -5.22 13.21
C GLU A 26 2.51 -4.95 14.47
N PRO A 27 3.41 -5.87 14.87
CA PRO A 27 4.34 -5.59 15.95
C PRO A 27 5.28 -4.43 15.57
N TYR A 28 4.96 -3.24 16.07
CA TYR A 28 5.84 -2.07 16.17
C TYR A 28 6.96 -2.30 17.21
N ALA A 29 7.65 -3.43 17.09
CA ALA A 29 8.95 -3.63 17.72
C ALA A 29 9.94 -2.72 16.97
N GLU A 30 10.35 -1.63 17.62
CA GLU A 30 11.21 -0.61 17.04
C GLU A 30 12.52 -1.17 16.50
N GLN A 31 13.11 -0.49 15.51
CA GLN A 31 14.45 -0.81 15.01
C GLN A 31 15.52 -0.39 16.03
N GLY A 32 15.66 -1.18 17.10
CA GLY A 32 16.74 -1.07 18.07
C GLY A 32 18.09 -1.18 17.34
N GLY A 33 18.84 -0.08 17.31
CA GLY A 33 20.14 -0.02 16.65
C GLY A 33 21.16 -1.00 17.23
N ALA A 34 22.21 -1.30 16.45
CA ALA A 34 23.23 -2.27 16.81
C ALA A 34 23.75 -2.08 18.24
N ARG A 35 23.53 -3.09 19.09
CA ARG A 35 24.02 -3.12 20.47
C ARG A 35 25.54 -3.14 20.44
N ALA A 36 26.18 -2.10 20.98
CA ALA A 36 27.63 -2.07 21.14
C ALA A 36 28.10 -3.30 21.94
N GLU A 37 29.12 -3.97 21.44
CA GLU A 37 29.75 -5.10 22.13
C GLU A 37 30.34 -4.62 23.46
N ALA A 38 30.01 -5.31 24.55
CA ALA A 38 30.52 -4.98 25.86
C ALA A 38 31.97 -5.47 25.97
N THR A 39 32.93 -4.55 25.91
CA THR A 39 34.35 -4.86 26.11
C THR A 39 34.57 -5.54 27.46
N VAL A 40 34.96 -6.82 27.44
CA VAL A 40 35.47 -7.53 28.61
C VAL A 40 36.99 -7.45 28.56
N GLU A 41 37.59 -6.76 29.52
CA GLU A 41 39.05 -6.74 29.66
C GLU A 41 39.57 -8.12 30.08
N GLY A 42 40.46 -8.69 29.27
CA GLY A 42 41.18 -9.94 29.54
C GLY A 42 42.67 -9.73 29.35
N THR A 43 43.46 -9.97 30.41
CA THR A 43 44.85 -9.52 30.51
C THR A 43 45.80 -10.23 29.53
N SER A 44 46.85 -9.52 29.14
CA SER A 44 47.90 -9.92 28.21
C SER A 44 48.70 -11.17 28.59
N GLU A 45 49.08 -11.98 27.60
CA GLU A 45 50.38 -12.66 27.60
C GLU A 45 50.95 -12.82 26.18
N GLN A 46 52.27 -12.64 26.04
CA GLN A 46 53.07 -12.73 24.81
C GLN A 46 54.55 -12.81 25.20
N PRO A 47 55.49 -13.23 24.32
CA PRO A 47 55.33 -13.95 23.05
C PRO A 47 56.23 -15.21 22.95
N THR A 48 56.17 -15.93 21.83
CA THR A 48 57.35 -16.63 21.28
C THR A 48 57.30 -16.64 19.75
N VAL A 49 58.46 -16.82 19.10
CA VAL A 49 58.72 -16.50 17.69
C VAL A 49 59.50 -17.64 17.01
N VAL A 50 59.33 -17.85 15.69
CA VAL A 50 60.41 -18.09 14.70
C VAL A 50 59.86 -18.22 13.26
N GLU A 51 60.35 -17.30 12.40
CA GLU A 51 60.69 -17.31 10.96
C GLU A 51 60.13 -18.35 9.93
N GLY A 52 59.98 -17.92 8.65
CA GLY A 52 59.48 -18.78 7.55
C GLY A 52 59.89 -18.51 6.07
N LYS A 53 60.36 -17.30 5.70
CA LYS A 53 60.93 -16.91 4.36
C LYS A 53 60.00 -16.85 3.12
N THR A 54 60.60 -16.40 2.00
CA THR A 54 59.99 -15.76 0.81
C THR A 54 60.68 -16.17 -0.51
N SER A 55 59.99 -16.11 -1.65
CA SER A 55 60.48 -15.92 -3.05
C SER A 55 59.37 -16.27 -4.07
N GLU A 56 59.52 -16.08 -5.38
CA GLU A 56 59.74 -14.83 -6.17
C GLU A 56 59.55 -15.16 -7.68
N GLU A 57 59.02 -14.20 -8.45
CA GLU A 57 59.10 -14.03 -9.93
C GLU A 57 58.63 -15.10 -10.95
N GLN A 58 58.58 -14.61 -12.21
CA GLN A 58 58.15 -15.16 -13.51
C GLN A 58 59.39 -15.30 -14.43
N PRO A 59 59.29 -15.55 -15.77
CA PRO A 59 58.44 -16.44 -16.57
C PRO A 59 59.31 -17.34 -17.49
N VAL A 60 58.75 -17.95 -18.57
CA VAL A 60 59.23 -17.85 -19.98
C VAL A 60 58.37 -18.71 -20.92
N GLU A 61 58.35 -18.36 -22.21
CA GLU A 61 57.54 -18.88 -23.33
C GLU A 61 58.48 -19.37 -24.45
N GLN A 62 58.15 -20.47 -25.18
CA GLN A 62 58.36 -20.59 -26.66
C GLN A 62 57.92 -21.91 -27.31
N GLU A 63 57.48 -21.77 -28.57
CA GLU A 63 57.64 -22.66 -29.75
C GLU A 63 56.67 -23.83 -30.10
N VAL A 64 56.78 -24.22 -31.39
CA VAL A 64 55.83 -24.87 -32.34
C VAL A 64 56.70 -25.64 -33.40
N PRO A 65 56.26 -26.23 -34.55
CA PRO A 65 54.95 -26.65 -35.12
C PRO A 65 55.01 -28.19 -35.48
N PRO A 66 54.51 -28.82 -36.60
CA PRO A 66 53.61 -28.40 -37.70
C PRO A 66 52.51 -29.38 -38.26
N ALA A 67 51.52 -28.77 -38.93
CA ALA A 67 50.79 -29.07 -40.20
C ALA A 67 50.47 -30.48 -40.76
N GLU A 68 49.26 -30.61 -41.37
CA GLU A 68 48.87 -31.15 -42.72
C GLU A 68 47.36 -30.76 -42.95
N THR A 69 46.88 -30.08 -44.02
CA THR A 69 46.61 -30.39 -45.47
C THR A 69 45.47 -31.40 -45.77
N THR A 70 44.62 -31.26 -46.82
CA THR A 70 44.45 -30.22 -47.88
C THR A 70 43.03 -29.57 -47.85
N VAL A 71 42.10 -29.48 -48.83
CA VAL A 71 41.87 -29.93 -50.24
C VAL A 71 40.93 -28.92 -50.96
N GLU A 72 40.80 -28.97 -52.30
CA GLU A 72 40.04 -28.05 -53.20
C GLU A 72 38.84 -28.77 -53.91
N GLY A 73 37.88 -28.16 -54.64
CA GLY A 73 37.53 -26.75 -54.91
C GLY A 73 36.52 -26.55 -56.09
N VAL A 74 35.93 -25.34 -56.22
CA VAL A 74 35.80 -24.46 -57.43
C VAL A 74 35.21 -25.02 -58.78
N PRO A 75 34.45 -24.27 -59.66
CA PRO A 75 33.63 -23.03 -59.55
C PRO A 75 32.20 -23.12 -60.21
N GLU A 76 31.41 -22.01 -60.25
CA GLU A 76 30.96 -21.35 -61.52
C GLU A 76 30.31 -19.96 -61.29
N GLN A 77 29.91 -19.25 -62.37
CA GLN A 77 29.51 -17.81 -62.39
C GLN A 77 28.00 -17.55 -62.70
N PRO A 78 27.48 -16.29 -62.53
CA PRO A 78 26.03 -16.03 -62.44
C PRO A 78 25.37 -15.26 -63.61
N GLU A 79 24.07 -15.52 -63.86
CA GLU A 79 23.07 -14.71 -64.61
C GLU A 79 21.62 -15.17 -64.25
N VAL A 80 20.50 -14.46 -64.49
CA VAL A 80 20.15 -13.02 -64.54
C VAL A 80 18.59 -12.84 -64.60
N VAL A 81 18.08 -11.59 -64.52
CA VAL A 81 16.71 -11.04 -64.75
C VAL A 81 15.46 -11.35 -63.88
N GLU A 82 14.74 -10.24 -63.61
CA GLU A 82 13.28 -9.91 -63.65
C GLU A 82 12.17 -10.58 -62.79
N GLU A 83 11.59 -9.71 -61.93
CA GLU A 83 10.17 -9.32 -61.74
C GLU A 83 8.94 -10.14 -62.21
N LYS A 84 7.86 -10.00 -61.40
CA LYS A 84 6.40 -10.07 -61.70
C LYS A 84 5.81 -11.45 -62.04
N GLN A 85 4.69 -11.90 -61.43
CA GLN A 85 3.38 -11.21 -61.49
C GLN A 85 2.44 -11.53 -60.29
N GLU A 86 1.21 -11.00 -60.31
CA GLU A 86 0.24 -10.95 -59.20
C GLU A 86 -0.83 -12.08 -59.21
N THR A 87 -1.58 -12.26 -58.10
CA THR A 87 -3.06 -12.34 -58.15
C THR A 87 -3.75 -12.14 -56.78
N GLN A 88 -4.99 -11.60 -56.76
CA GLN A 88 -5.79 -11.20 -55.58
C GLN A 88 -7.30 -10.98 -55.97
N VAL A 89 -8.29 -10.70 -55.10
CA VAL A 89 -8.30 -10.57 -53.61
C VAL A 89 -8.89 -11.82 -52.93
N PRO A 90 -10.21 -12.05 -52.68
CA PRO A 90 -11.44 -11.25 -52.93
C PRO A 90 -12.21 -10.79 -51.64
N THR A 91 -12.47 -9.48 -51.51
CA THR A 91 -13.60 -8.85 -50.73
C THR A 91 -13.60 -8.96 -49.18
N VAL A 92 -14.25 -8.07 -48.40
CA VAL A 92 -15.29 -7.03 -48.67
C VAL A 92 -14.86 -5.65 -48.11
N LYS A 93 -15.48 -4.56 -48.61
CA LYS A 93 -15.29 -3.15 -48.24
C LYS A 93 -16.26 -2.71 -47.10
N GLU A 94 -16.61 -1.45 -46.79
CA GLU A 94 -16.43 -0.06 -47.30
C GLU A 94 -16.73 0.87 -46.07
N ASP A 95 -16.30 2.12 -45.90
CA ASP A 95 -15.63 3.19 -46.67
C ASP A 95 -14.49 3.82 -45.80
N GLY A 96 -13.67 4.79 -46.21
CA GLY A 96 -13.53 5.47 -47.51
C GLY A 96 -13.66 7.01 -47.46
N ASP A 97 -12.54 7.73 -47.65
CA ASP A 97 -12.50 9.11 -48.18
C ASP A 97 -11.18 9.30 -48.96
N TRP A 98 -11.18 10.10 -50.03
CA TRP A 98 -10.24 9.94 -51.16
C TRP A 98 -9.19 11.05 -51.33
N VAL A 99 -8.03 10.67 -51.91
CA VAL A 99 -7.09 11.59 -52.56
C VAL A 99 -6.87 11.11 -54.00
N ASP A 100 -7.20 11.96 -54.97
CA ASP A 100 -7.06 11.70 -56.42
C ASP A 100 -5.59 11.93 -56.89
N PRO A 101 -4.92 10.94 -57.51
CA PRO A 101 -3.54 11.05 -57.94
C PRO A 101 -3.35 11.25 -59.47
N TYR A 102 -4.33 11.75 -60.25
CA TYR A 102 -4.13 11.93 -61.72
C TYR A 102 -4.60 13.26 -62.35
N TYR A 103 -4.03 14.38 -61.88
CA TYR A 103 -4.04 15.65 -62.64
C TYR A 103 -2.64 16.27 -62.82
N GLU A 104 -1.83 15.70 -63.73
CA GLU A 104 -0.70 16.41 -64.36
C GLU A 104 -1.20 17.51 -65.33
N GLY A 105 -1.83 18.55 -64.77
CA GLY A 105 -2.23 19.76 -65.50
C GLY A 105 -1.12 20.81 -65.45
N LYS A 106 -0.34 20.96 -66.53
CA LYS A 106 0.79 21.91 -66.62
C LYS A 106 0.41 23.38 -66.31
N ARG A 107 0.49 23.75 -65.03
CA ARG A 107 0.66 25.14 -64.59
C ARG A 107 2.10 25.34 -64.13
N MET A 108 2.85 26.15 -64.88
CA MET A 108 4.12 26.72 -64.39
C MET A 108 3.85 27.78 -63.32
N LEU A 109 3.42 27.34 -62.14
CA LEU A 109 3.65 28.11 -60.92
C LEU A 109 5.14 28.02 -60.62
N ARG A 110 5.81 29.16 -60.45
CA ARG A 110 7.21 29.19 -60.02
C ARG A 110 7.28 28.47 -58.68
N GLY A 111 8.01 27.37 -58.59
CA GLY A 111 8.16 26.61 -57.35
C GLY A 111 8.65 27.53 -56.24
N VAL A 112 7.96 27.53 -55.11
CA VAL A 112 8.47 28.15 -53.89
C VAL A 112 9.64 27.28 -53.46
N GLN A 113 10.85 27.74 -53.77
CA GLN A 113 12.08 27.03 -53.46
C GLN A 113 12.22 26.91 -51.94
N ASP A 114 12.49 25.71 -51.44
CA ASP A 114 12.63 25.49 -50.00
C ASP A 114 13.76 26.34 -49.41
N LYS A 115 13.49 26.92 -48.23
CA LYS A 115 14.51 27.65 -47.46
C LYS A 115 15.36 26.68 -46.65
N PRO A 116 16.65 26.94 -46.44
CA PRO A 116 17.47 26.14 -45.53
C PRO A 116 16.89 26.13 -44.11
N GLU A 117 17.06 25.02 -43.41
CA GLU A 117 16.86 24.96 -41.95
C GLU A 117 17.80 25.94 -41.23
N LYS A 118 17.51 26.21 -39.95
CA LYS A 118 18.44 26.97 -39.09
C LYS A 118 19.79 26.26 -39.00
N ALA A 119 20.86 27.03 -38.96
CA ALA A 119 22.18 26.47 -38.70
C ALA A 119 22.27 25.98 -37.26
N THR A 120 23.05 24.92 -37.02
CA THR A 120 23.63 24.67 -35.71
C THR A 120 24.88 25.56 -35.58
N ILE A 121 24.97 26.33 -34.50
CA ILE A 121 26.13 27.21 -34.25
C ILE A 121 26.74 26.82 -32.91
N LYS A 122 28.05 26.54 -32.92
CA LYS A 122 28.87 26.35 -31.71
C LYS A 122 29.85 27.51 -31.61
N THR A 123 29.66 28.36 -30.61
CA THR A 123 30.56 29.48 -30.32
C THR A 123 31.69 29.05 -29.40
N VAL A 124 32.87 29.63 -29.62
CA VAL A 124 34.08 29.41 -28.79
C VAL A 124 34.70 30.75 -28.44
N SER A 125 35.30 30.83 -27.26
CA SER A 125 36.08 32.00 -26.81
C SER A 125 37.55 31.77 -27.14
N ASN A 126 38.26 32.81 -27.58
CA ASN A 126 39.69 32.75 -27.91
C ASN A 126 40.59 32.79 -26.65
N GLY A 127 40.00 32.99 -25.46
CA GLY A 127 40.68 32.93 -24.16
C GLY A 127 40.80 34.28 -23.45
N VAL A 128 41.41 34.25 -22.27
CA VAL A 128 41.53 35.40 -21.36
C VAL A 128 42.40 36.50 -21.98
N GLY A 129 41.92 37.75 -21.92
CA GLY A 129 42.58 38.94 -22.46
C GLY A 129 42.41 39.14 -23.97
N THR A 130 41.63 38.31 -24.67
CA THR A 130 41.49 38.38 -26.14
C THR A 130 40.28 39.20 -26.62
N GLY A 131 39.29 39.44 -25.75
CA GLY A 131 38.01 40.10 -26.06
C GLY A 131 37.14 39.38 -27.10
N THR A 132 37.57 38.23 -27.64
CA THR A 132 37.09 37.69 -28.91
C THR A 132 36.85 36.18 -28.90
N GLY A 133 36.15 35.71 -29.93
CA GLY A 133 35.73 34.34 -30.13
C GLY A 133 35.31 34.08 -31.58
N ALA A 134 34.91 32.84 -31.86
CA ALA A 134 34.51 32.41 -33.19
C ALA A 134 33.20 31.63 -33.19
N MET A 135 32.41 31.79 -34.25
CA MET A 135 31.23 30.99 -34.56
C MET A 135 31.63 29.85 -35.51
N ASN A 136 31.34 28.60 -35.12
CA ASN A 136 31.43 27.43 -35.99
C ASN A 136 30.00 27.01 -36.37
N LEU A 137 29.68 27.10 -37.66
CA LEU A 137 28.35 26.89 -38.23
C LEU A 137 28.28 25.56 -38.96
N SER A 138 27.15 24.86 -38.87
CA SER A 138 26.80 23.75 -39.76
C SER A 138 25.31 23.74 -40.11
N TRP A 139 24.96 23.23 -41.29
CA TRP A 139 23.59 23.15 -41.81
C TRP A 139 23.41 21.92 -42.70
N LYS A 140 22.15 21.50 -42.92
CA LYS A 140 21.83 20.43 -43.88
C LYS A 140 22.08 20.90 -45.31
N ALA A 141 22.53 20.00 -46.17
CA ALA A 141 22.64 20.29 -47.60
C ALA A 141 21.26 20.46 -48.23
N MET A 142 21.08 21.50 -49.04
CA MET A 142 19.89 21.71 -49.86
C MET A 142 20.05 20.96 -51.21
N PRO A 143 19.06 20.14 -51.62
CA PRO A 143 19.10 19.46 -52.92
C PRO A 143 19.29 20.45 -54.08
N GLY A 144 20.26 20.18 -54.97
CA GLY A 144 20.52 20.99 -56.16
C GLY A 144 21.27 22.32 -55.91
N ALA A 145 21.66 22.64 -54.68
CA ALA A 145 22.46 23.83 -54.40
C ALA A 145 23.89 23.70 -54.95
N THR A 146 24.38 24.77 -55.59
CA THR A 146 25.74 24.90 -56.15
C THR A 146 26.70 25.68 -55.24
N GLY A 147 26.18 26.29 -54.18
CA GLY A 147 26.96 26.99 -53.16
C GLY A 147 26.08 27.54 -52.04
N TYR A 148 26.69 28.20 -51.06
CA TYR A 148 25.97 28.85 -49.95
C TYR A 148 26.54 30.25 -49.66
N LYS A 149 25.71 31.09 -49.04
CA LYS A 149 26.12 32.31 -48.34
C LYS A 149 25.78 32.19 -46.86
N VAL A 150 26.75 32.52 -46.01
CA VAL A 150 26.52 32.81 -44.60
C VAL A 150 26.18 34.30 -44.49
N ILE A 151 25.12 34.62 -43.77
CA ILE A 151 24.55 35.96 -43.70
C ILE A 151 24.51 36.37 -42.23
N ILE A 152 25.22 37.45 -41.86
CA ILE A 152 25.39 37.89 -40.46
C ILE A 152 24.87 39.32 -40.29
N GLY A 153 24.06 39.57 -39.28
CA GLY A 153 23.54 40.92 -38.98
C GLY A 153 24.57 41.80 -38.26
N ASN A 154 24.99 42.90 -38.89
CA ASN A 154 25.88 43.88 -38.28
C ASN A 154 25.15 44.88 -37.35
N GLY A 155 23.80 44.89 -37.36
CA GLY A 155 22.93 45.81 -36.58
C GLY A 155 22.42 47.03 -37.36
N TYR A 156 22.81 47.17 -38.61
CA TYR A 156 22.30 48.13 -39.60
C TYR A 156 21.74 47.40 -40.82
N ASN A 157 22.50 46.43 -41.32
CA ASN A 157 22.16 45.55 -42.44
C ASN A 157 22.71 44.14 -42.22
N TYR A 158 22.27 43.21 -43.06
CA TYR A 158 22.94 41.92 -43.20
C TYR A 158 24.18 42.06 -44.09
N GLU A 159 25.26 41.39 -43.72
CA GLU A 159 26.46 41.20 -44.53
C GLU A 159 26.51 39.76 -45.05
N HIS A 160 26.96 39.58 -46.30
CA HIS A 160 26.83 38.32 -47.04
C HIS A 160 28.21 37.74 -47.41
N PHE A 161 28.55 36.59 -46.83
CA PHE A 161 29.81 35.88 -47.07
C PHE A 161 29.55 34.63 -47.91
N SER A 162 30.05 34.61 -49.15
CA SER A 162 29.97 33.41 -50.02
C SER A 162 30.97 32.36 -49.55
N VAL A 163 30.51 31.13 -49.28
CA VAL A 163 31.34 30.07 -48.66
C VAL A 163 31.59 28.86 -49.56
N GLY A 164 31.07 28.86 -50.79
CA GLY A 164 31.16 27.72 -51.71
C GLY A 164 30.14 26.62 -51.39
N ASN A 165 30.29 25.43 -51.99
CA ASN A 165 29.39 24.30 -51.77
C ASN A 165 29.81 23.47 -50.55
N VAL A 166 29.58 24.03 -49.37
CA VAL A 166 29.90 23.43 -48.06
C VAL A 166 28.68 23.43 -47.14
N THR A 167 28.62 22.46 -46.23
CA THR A 167 27.61 22.35 -45.17
C THR A 167 28.09 22.85 -43.81
N SER A 168 29.31 23.39 -43.74
CA SER A 168 29.89 23.98 -42.55
C SER A 168 30.84 25.13 -42.89
N TRP A 169 30.97 26.09 -41.97
CA TRP A 169 31.87 27.23 -42.10
C TRP A 169 32.24 27.76 -40.71
N THR A 170 33.37 28.47 -40.60
CA THR A 170 33.81 29.09 -39.36
C THR A 170 34.27 30.52 -39.58
N THR A 171 33.98 31.39 -38.62
CA THR A 171 34.54 32.75 -38.58
C THR A 171 35.98 32.77 -38.10
N ASN A 172 36.50 31.66 -37.54
CA ASN A 172 37.84 31.58 -36.98
C ASN A 172 38.92 31.82 -38.05
N GLY A 173 39.84 32.74 -37.76
CA GLY A 173 40.92 33.14 -38.65
C GLY A 173 40.43 33.82 -39.92
N LYS A 174 39.30 34.53 -39.85
CA LYS A 174 38.72 35.25 -41.02
C LYS A 174 38.91 36.75 -40.97
N GLY A 175 39.17 37.35 -39.80
CA GLY A 175 39.40 38.80 -39.69
C GLY A 175 38.24 39.64 -40.24
N ILE A 176 37.00 39.27 -39.91
CA ILE A 176 35.77 39.88 -40.48
C ILE A 176 35.05 40.84 -39.53
N PHE A 177 35.42 40.91 -38.25
CA PHE A 177 34.85 41.87 -37.30
C PHE A 177 35.62 43.21 -37.35
N PRO A 178 35.01 44.39 -37.09
CA PRO A 178 35.74 45.66 -37.16
C PRO A 178 36.76 45.75 -36.03
N THR A 179 37.94 46.32 -36.29
CA THR A 179 38.95 46.47 -35.23
C THR A 179 38.48 47.41 -34.12
N LYS A 180 39.04 47.28 -32.92
CA LYS A 180 38.76 48.20 -31.80
C LYS A 180 38.93 49.68 -32.19
N ALA A 181 39.96 50.01 -32.97
CA ALA A 181 40.24 51.36 -33.45
C ALA A 181 39.27 51.86 -34.54
N GLU A 182 38.44 51.00 -35.11
CA GLU A 182 37.34 51.35 -36.03
C GLU A 182 36.02 51.45 -35.28
N LEU A 183 35.74 50.55 -34.33
CA LEU A 183 34.61 50.64 -33.40
C LEU A 183 34.65 51.95 -32.60
N ASP A 184 35.83 52.37 -32.13
CA ASP A 184 36.01 53.63 -31.39
C ASP A 184 35.83 54.89 -32.26
N LYS A 185 35.85 54.74 -33.60
CA LYS A 185 35.50 55.79 -34.58
C LYS A 185 34.03 55.75 -34.99
N GLY A 186 33.20 54.89 -34.37
CA GLY A 186 31.79 54.73 -34.72
C GLY A 186 31.52 53.84 -35.94
N LEU A 187 32.53 53.12 -36.46
CA LEU A 187 32.34 52.19 -37.58
C LEU A 187 31.71 50.87 -37.12
N TYR A 188 31.06 50.16 -38.06
CA TYR A 188 30.22 49.00 -37.74
C TYR A 188 30.09 47.94 -38.85
N ARG A 189 30.74 48.12 -40.01
CA ARG A 189 30.64 47.17 -41.14
C ARG A 189 31.64 46.04 -40.98
N PHE A 190 31.21 44.80 -41.24
CA PHE A 190 32.12 43.66 -41.25
C PHE A 190 33.09 43.75 -42.45
N HIS A 191 34.31 43.27 -42.24
CA HIS A 191 35.32 43.21 -43.29
C HIS A 191 35.05 42.03 -44.22
N THR A 192 35.22 42.24 -45.51
CA THR A 192 35.25 41.18 -46.53
C THR A 192 36.66 40.96 -47.11
N ASP A 193 37.64 41.77 -46.67
CA ASP A 193 39.04 41.74 -47.08
C ASP A 193 39.98 41.08 -46.06
N GLY A 194 39.43 40.57 -44.95
CA GLY A 194 40.17 39.87 -43.89
C GLY A 194 41.07 40.75 -43.02
N LYS A 195 40.96 42.08 -43.10
CA LYS A 195 41.81 43.01 -42.31
C LYS A 195 41.26 43.38 -40.92
N GLY A 196 40.08 42.88 -40.58
CA GLY A 196 39.46 43.05 -39.26
C GLY A 196 39.99 42.06 -38.22
N THR A 197 39.27 41.93 -37.11
CA THR A 197 39.56 40.96 -36.04
C THR A 197 38.63 39.75 -36.09
N GLU A 198 38.87 38.80 -35.18
CA GLU A 198 37.84 37.85 -34.75
C GLU A 198 36.65 38.57 -34.07
N PHE A 199 35.51 37.89 -33.98
CA PHE A 199 34.28 38.46 -33.43
C PHE A 199 34.43 38.76 -31.93
N ALA A 200 33.95 39.91 -31.48
CA ALA A 200 33.95 40.25 -30.05
C ALA A 200 33.01 39.33 -29.26
N ASN A 201 33.38 39.03 -28.00
CA ASN A 201 32.51 38.29 -27.09
C ASN A 201 31.30 39.12 -26.62
N ASP A 202 31.37 40.45 -26.74
CA ASP A 202 30.25 41.36 -26.51
C ASP A 202 30.05 42.30 -27.71
N PRO A 203 29.00 42.09 -28.55
CA PRO A 203 28.71 42.94 -29.70
C PRO A 203 28.08 44.30 -29.37
N THR A 204 27.81 44.65 -28.11
CA THR A 204 27.01 45.86 -27.78
C THR A 204 27.61 47.15 -28.33
N GLN A 205 28.94 47.29 -28.42
CA GLN A 205 29.59 48.45 -29.04
C GLN A 205 29.32 48.56 -30.55
N LEU A 206 29.26 47.42 -31.26
CA LEU A 206 28.90 47.36 -32.68
C LEU A 206 27.47 47.88 -32.89
N TYR A 207 26.53 47.38 -32.08
CA TYR A 207 25.11 47.71 -32.19
C TYR A 207 24.77 49.10 -31.63
N GLU A 208 25.60 49.67 -30.76
CA GLU A 208 25.52 51.09 -30.37
C GLU A 208 26.01 52.01 -31.50
N ASN A 209 27.01 51.58 -32.28
CA ASN A 209 27.47 52.31 -33.46
C ASN A 209 26.43 52.30 -34.58
N THR A 210 25.78 51.17 -34.87
CA THR A 210 24.68 51.14 -35.86
C THR A 210 23.46 51.95 -35.44
N PHE A 211 23.16 52.00 -34.14
CA PHE A 211 22.14 52.88 -33.58
C PHE A 211 22.46 54.36 -33.82
N LYS A 212 23.69 54.79 -33.51
CA LYS A 212 24.15 56.17 -33.77
C LYS A 212 24.21 56.52 -35.26
N ALA A 213 24.39 55.53 -36.14
CA ALA A 213 24.31 55.68 -37.59
C ALA A 213 22.85 55.76 -38.14
N GLY A 214 21.83 55.68 -37.29
CA GLY A 214 20.42 55.84 -37.68
C GLY A 214 19.75 54.57 -38.19
N THR A 215 20.17 53.38 -37.74
CA THR A 215 19.44 52.13 -38.05
C THR A 215 18.00 52.18 -37.51
N THR A 216 17.04 51.69 -38.30
CA THR A 216 15.69 51.35 -37.83
C THR A 216 15.61 49.90 -37.32
N TRP A 217 16.68 49.12 -37.47
CA TRP A 217 16.76 47.70 -37.11
C TRP A 217 17.53 47.52 -35.80
N THR A 218 16.80 47.42 -34.69
CA THR A 218 17.36 47.61 -33.35
C THR A 218 17.94 46.32 -32.73
N LEU A 219 19.21 46.02 -33.04
CA LEU A 219 20.03 45.10 -32.23
C LEU A 219 20.70 45.80 -31.02
N ARG A 220 20.40 47.08 -30.79
CA ARG A 220 20.96 47.88 -29.69
C ARG A 220 20.81 47.16 -28.34
N GLY A 221 21.91 47.04 -27.58
CA GLY A 221 21.94 46.38 -26.27
C GLY A 221 21.88 44.85 -26.31
N GLN A 222 21.76 44.21 -27.47
CA GLN A 222 21.81 42.75 -27.58
C GLN A 222 23.25 42.23 -27.43
N LYS A 223 23.42 41.13 -26.68
CA LYS A 223 24.71 40.42 -26.50
C LYS A 223 24.82 39.15 -27.38
N LYS A 224 24.10 39.14 -28.51
CA LYS A 224 23.97 37.98 -29.39
C LYS A 224 24.08 38.40 -30.86
N TYR A 225 24.78 37.61 -31.65
CA TYR A 225 24.80 37.70 -33.10
C TYR A 225 23.56 37.02 -33.69
N ILE A 226 23.17 37.44 -34.89
CA ILE A 226 22.11 36.81 -35.66
C ILE A 226 22.63 36.38 -37.03
N VAL A 227 22.33 35.14 -37.38
CA VAL A 227 22.90 34.42 -38.53
C VAL A 227 21.79 33.75 -39.33
N ARG A 228 21.93 33.77 -40.65
CA ARG A 228 21.11 33.00 -41.60
C ARG A 228 22.01 32.30 -42.62
N ILE A 229 21.51 31.21 -43.19
CA ILE A 229 22.10 30.52 -44.34
C ILE A 229 21.24 30.79 -45.57
N LEU A 230 21.86 30.99 -46.73
CA LEU A 230 21.20 31.05 -48.04
C LEU A 230 21.85 30.03 -48.97
N ALA A 231 21.04 29.26 -49.68
CA ALA A 231 21.52 28.36 -50.73
C ALA A 231 21.57 29.10 -52.08
N ILE A 232 22.66 28.91 -52.82
CA ILE A 232 22.88 29.41 -54.18
C ILE A 232 22.62 28.25 -55.14
N TYR A 233 21.94 28.53 -56.24
CA TYR A 233 21.60 27.58 -57.30
C TYR A 233 22.07 28.11 -58.66
N THR A 234 22.00 27.31 -59.71
CA THR A 234 22.27 27.75 -61.09
C THR A 234 21.32 28.87 -61.56
N SER A 235 20.14 28.97 -60.96
CA SER A 235 19.16 30.04 -61.17
C SER A 235 19.40 31.31 -60.34
N GLY A 236 20.40 31.33 -59.46
CA GLY A 236 20.71 32.44 -58.56
C GLY A 236 20.50 32.11 -57.07
N ASP A 237 20.38 33.16 -56.26
CA ASP A 237 20.15 33.08 -54.81
C ASP A 237 18.74 32.56 -54.48
N GLY A 238 18.66 31.51 -53.66
CA GLY A 238 17.40 31.04 -53.06
C GLY A 238 17.02 31.78 -51.77
N PRO A 239 15.93 31.38 -51.09
CA PRO A 239 15.51 32.04 -49.85
C PRO A 239 16.44 31.78 -48.66
N THR A 240 16.45 32.71 -47.70
CA THR A 240 17.24 32.58 -46.46
C THR A 240 16.56 31.66 -45.44
N SER A 241 17.35 30.96 -44.63
CA SER A 241 16.90 30.31 -43.40
C SER A 241 16.23 31.30 -42.44
N ASP A 242 15.52 30.76 -41.46
CA ASP A 242 15.14 31.54 -40.28
C ASP A 242 16.36 31.99 -39.48
N ILE A 243 16.18 33.01 -38.63
CA ILE A 243 17.26 33.54 -37.79
C ILE A 243 17.71 32.47 -36.79
N THR A 244 19.01 32.20 -36.81
CA THR A 244 19.73 31.51 -35.75
C THR A 244 20.42 32.58 -34.90
N GLU A 245 20.28 32.49 -33.57
CA GLU A 245 20.94 33.41 -32.64
C GLU A 245 22.20 32.74 -32.07
N ALA A 246 23.27 33.51 -31.87
CA ALA A 246 24.54 33.01 -31.36
C ALA A 246 25.09 33.94 -30.28
N VAL A 247 25.18 33.46 -29.05
CA VAL A 247 25.86 34.14 -27.93
C VAL A 247 27.30 33.63 -27.87
N MET A 248 28.28 34.52 -27.73
CA MET A 248 29.66 34.10 -27.49
C MET A 248 29.86 33.74 -26.01
N PRO A 249 30.72 32.76 -25.67
CA PRO A 249 31.09 32.51 -24.28
C PRO A 249 31.88 33.69 -23.71
N PRO A 250 31.89 33.88 -22.38
CA PRO A 250 32.84 34.77 -21.72
C PRO A 250 34.30 34.33 -21.95
N GLU A 251 35.24 35.24 -21.71
CA GLU A 251 36.68 34.92 -21.73
C GLU A 251 37.03 33.82 -20.73
N THR A 252 36.56 33.97 -19.49
CA THR A 252 36.66 32.96 -18.44
C THR A 252 35.37 32.15 -18.41
N LEU A 253 35.44 30.88 -18.81
CA LEU A 253 34.30 29.97 -18.69
C LEU A 253 33.90 29.76 -17.22
N PRO A 254 32.60 29.61 -16.90
CA PRO A 254 32.14 29.27 -15.56
C PRO A 254 32.78 27.99 -15.01
N ALA A 255 32.96 27.94 -13.70
CA ALA A 255 33.38 26.72 -13.01
C ALA A 255 32.36 25.58 -13.23
N LYS A 256 32.85 24.35 -13.33
CA LYS A 256 32.00 23.16 -13.41
C LYS A 256 31.09 23.05 -12.17
N PRO A 257 29.88 22.48 -12.29
CA PRO A 257 29.04 22.20 -11.13
C PRO A 257 29.76 21.31 -10.11
N GLU A 258 29.47 21.52 -8.83
CA GLU A 258 29.87 20.58 -7.78
C GLU A 258 29.23 19.19 -8.01
N LYS A 259 29.74 18.17 -7.31
CA LYS A 259 29.10 16.84 -7.29
C LYS A 259 27.64 16.96 -6.82
N SER A 260 26.73 16.23 -7.45
CA SER A 260 25.37 16.10 -6.97
C SER A 260 25.31 15.24 -5.70
N ALA A 261 24.39 15.58 -4.81
CA ALA A 261 23.92 14.67 -3.77
C ALA A 261 22.81 13.79 -4.37
N ILE A 262 22.84 12.49 -4.09
CA ILE A 262 21.87 11.52 -4.62
C ILE A 262 21.33 10.68 -3.46
N LYS A 263 20.01 10.58 -3.37
CA LYS A 263 19.32 9.63 -2.50
C LYS A 263 18.68 8.56 -3.39
N THR A 264 18.94 7.29 -3.10
CA THR A 264 18.33 6.16 -3.79
C THR A 264 17.22 5.54 -2.94
N VAL A 265 16.15 5.06 -3.58
CA VAL A 265 14.95 4.53 -2.92
C VAL A 265 14.43 3.34 -3.73
N SER A 266 14.07 2.22 -3.07
CA SER A 266 13.44 1.06 -3.73
C SER A 266 11.99 1.37 -4.12
N SER A 267 11.50 0.76 -5.19
CA SER A 267 10.10 0.87 -5.63
C SER A 267 9.12 0.07 -4.76
N GLY A 268 9.59 -0.71 -3.80
CA GLY A 268 8.80 -1.64 -2.97
C GLY A 268 9.24 -3.09 -3.15
N ALA A 269 8.75 -4.00 -2.31
CA ALA A 269 9.16 -5.40 -2.30
C ALA A 269 8.76 -6.17 -3.57
N GLY A 270 9.68 -6.99 -4.10
CA GLY A 270 9.43 -7.87 -5.26
C GLY A 270 9.34 -7.17 -6.63
N THR A 271 9.80 -5.93 -6.73
CA THR A 271 9.83 -5.12 -7.96
C THR A 271 11.16 -5.23 -8.72
N GLY A 272 12.26 -5.54 -8.05
CA GLY A 272 13.62 -5.51 -8.60
C GLY A 272 14.12 -4.12 -8.99
N THR A 273 13.48 -3.04 -8.52
CA THR A 273 13.76 -1.66 -8.99
C THR A 273 13.84 -0.60 -7.89
N GLY A 274 14.35 0.57 -8.28
CA GLY A 274 14.36 1.80 -7.49
C GLY A 274 14.50 3.06 -8.33
N TYR A 275 14.58 4.20 -7.66
CA TYR A 275 14.73 5.52 -8.27
C TYR A 275 15.79 6.38 -7.56
N MET A 276 16.26 7.42 -8.26
CA MET A 276 17.26 8.38 -7.79
C MET A 276 16.61 9.76 -7.64
N ASP A 277 16.64 10.32 -6.42
CA ASP A 277 16.41 11.75 -6.17
C ASP A 277 17.77 12.46 -6.18
N ILE A 278 17.99 13.31 -7.18
CA ILE A 278 19.29 13.93 -7.49
C ILE A 278 19.19 15.44 -7.24
N SER A 279 20.15 16.03 -6.51
CA SER A 279 20.19 17.48 -6.24
C SER A 279 21.60 18.06 -6.30
N TRP A 280 21.71 19.35 -6.62
CA TRP A 280 22.98 20.05 -6.84
C TRP A 280 22.86 21.53 -6.49
N LYS A 281 24.00 22.21 -6.30
CA LYS A 281 24.04 23.67 -6.17
C LYS A 281 23.92 24.33 -7.54
N ALA A 282 23.18 25.43 -7.62
CA ALA A 282 23.15 26.26 -8.82
C ALA A 282 24.52 26.92 -9.07
N VAL A 283 24.94 26.98 -10.33
CA VAL A 283 26.11 27.74 -10.78
C VAL A 283 25.68 29.03 -11.47
N SER A 284 26.44 30.11 -11.27
CA SER A 284 26.09 31.43 -11.79
C SER A 284 26.06 31.46 -13.33
N GLY A 285 25.06 32.14 -13.89
CA GLY A 285 24.88 32.33 -15.33
C GLY A 285 24.22 31.18 -16.09
N ALA A 286 23.96 30.03 -15.44
CA ALA A 286 23.23 28.92 -16.06
C ALA A 286 21.75 29.30 -16.28
N ILE A 287 21.18 28.79 -17.38
CA ILE A 287 19.78 29.00 -17.78
C ILE A 287 18.95 27.71 -17.82
N ASP A 288 19.60 26.55 -17.82
CA ASP A 288 19.01 25.21 -17.80
C ASP A 288 20.08 24.22 -17.26
N TYR A 289 19.69 23.00 -16.92
CA TYR A 289 20.58 21.92 -16.51
C TYR A 289 20.23 20.61 -17.22
N LYS A 290 21.20 19.71 -17.28
CA LYS A 290 20.99 18.31 -17.69
C LYS A 290 21.54 17.37 -16.63
N VAL A 291 20.74 16.39 -16.25
CA VAL A 291 21.23 15.21 -15.52
C VAL A 291 21.83 14.26 -16.56
N VAL A 292 23.03 13.77 -16.29
CA VAL A 292 23.82 12.98 -17.22
C VAL A 292 24.11 11.63 -16.58
N ILE A 293 23.57 10.55 -17.13
CA ILE A 293 23.62 9.20 -16.55
C ILE A 293 24.34 8.28 -17.53
N SER A 294 25.26 7.43 -17.05
CA SER A 294 25.86 6.41 -17.91
C SER A 294 24.94 5.20 -18.07
N ASN A 295 24.84 4.73 -19.31
CA ASN A 295 24.08 3.53 -19.69
C ASN A 295 24.98 2.28 -19.84
N GLY A 296 26.26 2.38 -19.45
CA GLY A 296 27.27 1.33 -19.62
C GLY A 296 28.06 1.38 -20.93
N TYR A 297 27.57 2.08 -21.96
CA TYR A 297 28.27 2.31 -23.25
C TYR A 297 28.71 3.77 -23.43
N ASN A 298 27.85 4.71 -23.06
CA ASN A 298 28.08 6.15 -23.14
C ASN A 298 27.41 6.88 -21.97
N TYR A 299 27.42 8.22 -22.03
CA TYR A 299 26.55 9.07 -21.24
C TYR A 299 25.30 9.45 -22.04
N GLU A 300 24.14 9.40 -21.41
CA GLU A 300 22.88 9.97 -21.91
C GLU A 300 22.47 11.18 -21.08
N TYR A 301 21.73 12.10 -21.70
CA TYR A 301 21.51 13.46 -21.21
C TYR A 301 20.01 13.75 -21.11
N PHE A 302 19.56 14.09 -19.91
CA PHE A 302 18.15 14.38 -19.59
C PHE A 302 18.02 15.85 -19.20
N ASN A 303 17.33 16.66 -20.02
CA ASN A 303 17.08 18.06 -19.70
C ASN A 303 16.16 18.17 -18.47
N THR A 304 16.48 19.06 -17.53
CA THR A 304 15.72 19.18 -16.27
C THR A 304 14.90 20.46 -16.16
N GLY A 305 15.17 21.46 -17.00
CA GLY A 305 14.77 22.85 -16.74
C GLY A 305 15.75 23.53 -15.77
N ASN A 306 15.55 24.82 -15.53
CA ASN A 306 16.32 25.62 -14.58
C ASN A 306 15.96 25.28 -13.12
N VAL A 307 16.33 24.08 -12.70
CA VAL A 307 16.11 23.51 -11.36
C VAL A 307 17.43 23.04 -10.75
N THR A 308 17.44 22.86 -9.43
CA THR A 308 18.57 22.35 -8.64
C THR A 308 18.33 20.94 -8.10
N ASN A 309 17.23 20.32 -8.50
CA ASN A 309 16.84 18.97 -8.12
C ASN A 309 16.01 18.33 -9.24
N TRP A 310 16.14 17.02 -9.39
CA TRP A 310 15.40 16.22 -10.37
C TRP A 310 15.35 14.76 -9.90
N SER A 311 14.22 14.09 -10.15
CA SER A 311 14.02 12.69 -9.75
C SER A 311 13.74 11.82 -10.97
N THR A 312 14.29 10.61 -10.97
CA THR A 312 13.96 9.58 -11.97
C THR A 312 12.60 8.95 -11.71
N LYS A 313 11.98 9.20 -10.54
CA LYS A 313 10.75 8.53 -10.11
C LYS A 313 9.61 8.72 -11.10
N GLY A 314 9.08 7.61 -11.60
CA GLY A 314 7.97 7.60 -12.56
C GLY A 314 8.36 8.11 -13.95
N LYS A 315 9.65 8.35 -14.23
CA LYS A 315 10.14 8.77 -15.55
C LYS A 315 10.27 7.61 -16.53
N LYS A 316 10.31 6.36 -16.02
CA LYS A 316 10.34 5.15 -16.85
C LYS A 316 11.42 5.16 -17.94
N ILE A 317 12.65 5.50 -17.54
CA ILE A 317 13.79 5.68 -18.45
C ILE A 317 14.71 4.46 -18.56
N PHE A 318 14.60 3.47 -17.68
CA PHE A 318 15.39 2.23 -17.77
C PHE A 318 14.75 1.25 -18.77
N PRO A 319 15.51 0.43 -19.53
CA PRO A 319 14.91 -0.50 -20.50
C PRO A 319 14.09 -1.59 -19.82
N THR A 320 13.01 -2.05 -20.45
CA THR A 320 12.22 -3.17 -19.92
C THR A 320 13.05 -4.47 -19.87
N GLN A 321 12.64 -5.43 -19.04
CA GLN A 321 13.31 -6.74 -18.98
C GLN A 321 13.36 -7.45 -20.35
N ALA A 322 12.38 -7.24 -21.23
CA ALA A 322 12.39 -7.76 -22.59
C ALA A 322 13.46 -7.09 -23.47
N GLU A 323 13.66 -5.78 -23.33
CA GLU A 323 14.69 -5.03 -24.06
C GLU A 323 16.10 -5.37 -23.54
N ILE A 324 16.28 -5.51 -22.23
CA ILE A 324 17.52 -6.04 -21.62
C ILE A 324 17.82 -7.45 -22.16
N THR A 325 16.82 -8.33 -22.24
CA THR A 325 16.98 -9.69 -22.79
C THR A 325 17.34 -9.66 -24.29
N ASN A 326 16.81 -8.70 -25.04
CA ASN A 326 17.15 -8.42 -26.44
C ASN A 326 18.47 -7.62 -26.61
N LYS A 327 19.38 -7.68 -25.63
CA LYS A 327 20.70 -7.02 -25.61
C LYS A 327 20.69 -5.50 -25.72
N GLN A 328 19.57 -4.84 -25.41
CA GLN A 328 19.48 -3.38 -25.44
C GLN A 328 20.04 -2.77 -24.14
N TYR A 329 20.55 -1.54 -24.26
CA TYR A 329 21.19 -0.80 -23.16
C TYR A 329 20.90 0.71 -23.17
N LYS A 330 20.10 1.22 -24.11
CA LYS A 330 19.81 2.67 -24.24
C LYS A 330 18.64 3.06 -23.36
N PHE A 331 18.71 4.21 -22.69
CA PHE A 331 17.61 4.71 -21.88
C PHE A 331 16.45 5.26 -22.74
N HIS A 332 15.23 5.17 -22.21
CA HIS A 332 14.05 5.74 -22.84
C HIS A 332 14.00 7.25 -22.62
N GLN A 333 13.66 7.97 -23.68
CA GLN A 333 13.31 9.39 -23.65
C GLN A 333 11.78 9.61 -23.79
N ASP A 334 11.01 8.53 -23.98
CA ASP A 334 9.57 8.53 -24.25
C ASP A 334 8.71 7.98 -23.09
N GLY A 335 9.34 7.61 -21.97
CA GLY A 335 8.67 7.09 -20.76
C GLY A 335 8.03 5.70 -20.91
N LYS A 336 8.39 4.92 -21.93
CA LYS A 336 7.86 3.55 -22.14
C LYS A 336 8.61 2.45 -21.38
N GLY A 337 9.75 2.77 -20.77
CA GLY A 337 10.55 1.82 -20.00
C GLY A 337 10.02 1.56 -18.59
N VAL A 338 10.94 1.31 -17.66
CA VAL A 338 10.69 1.04 -16.24
C VAL A 338 11.55 1.94 -15.34
N GLU A 339 11.31 1.86 -14.03
CA GLU A 339 12.23 2.43 -13.02
C GLU A 339 13.58 1.67 -13.06
N PHE A 340 14.64 2.26 -12.50
CA PHE A 340 15.98 1.68 -12.61
C PHE A 340 16.07 0.33 -11.89
N ALA A 341 16.71 -0.66 -12.52
CA ALA A 341 16.98 -1.93 -11.86
C ALA A 341 17.83 -1.76 -10.60
N SER A 342 17.56 -2.55 -9.56
CA SER A 342 18.39 -2.57 -8.35
C SER A 342 19.81 -3.09 -8.62
N ASP A 343 20.01 -3.83 -9.71
CA ASP A 343 21.31 -4.26 -10.21
C ASP A 343 21.50 -3.91 -11.71
N PRO A 344 22.40 -2.96 -12.06
CA PRO A 344 22.64 -2.59 -13.45
C PRO A 344 23.54 -3.54 -14.25
N ARG A 345 24.10 -4.61 -13.69
CA ARG A 345 25.08 -5.47 -14.40
C ARG A 345 24.57 -6.00 -15.74
N ALA A 346 23.27 -6.30 -15.88
CA ALA A 346 22.69 -6.73 -17.15
C ALA A 346 22.69 -5.63 -18.23
N LEU A 347 22.43 -4.37 -17.85
CA LEU A 347 22.55 -3.21 -18.74
C LEU A 347 24.01 -3.02 -19.20
N TYR A 348 24.94 -3.16 -18.26
CA TYR A 348 26.36 -2.95 -18.50
C TYR A 348 27.03 -4.10 -19.27
N GLU A 349 26.54 -5.34 -19.12
CA GLU A 349 26.89 -6.46 -20.00
C GLU A 349 26.47 -6.17 -21.44
N ASN A 350 25.23 -5.72 -21.66
CA ASN A 350 24.73 -5.37 -22.99
C ASN A 350 25.56 -4.23 -23.62
N GLY A 351 25.90 -3.20 -22.84
CA GLY A 351 26.81 -2.14 -23.28
C GLY A 351 28.21 -2.67 -23.64
N TYR A 352 28.78 -3.57 -22.83
CA TYR A 352 30.07 -4.21 -23.12
C TYR A 352 30.04 -5.06 -24.40
N GLN A 353 29.01 -5.89 -24.57
CA GLN A 353 28.80 -6.71 -25.78
C GLN A 353 28.59 -5.87 -27.05
N ALA A 354 28.12 -4.62 -26.91
CA ALA A 354 28.05 -3.64 -27.99
C ALA A 354 29.39 -2.91 -28.29
N GLY A 355 30.47 -3.22 -27.57
CA GLY A 355 31.80 -2.64 -27.77
C GLY A 355 32.20 -1.55 -26.77
N SER A 356 31.54 -1.45 -25.61
CA SER A 356 31.85 -0.42 -24.60
C SER A 356 33.24 -0.56 -23.97
N THR A 357 33.92 0.59 -23.84
CA THR A 357 35.17 0.77 -23.08
C THR A 357 34.96 1.42 -21.70
N PHE A 358 33.72 1.65 -21.26
CA PHE A 358 33.41 2.39 -20.02
C PHE A 358 33.77 1.65 -18.70
N GLY A 359 34.13 0.36 -18.76
CA GLY A 359 34.56 -0.42 -17.59
C GLY A 359 33.46 -0.79 -16.58
N LEU A 360 32.18 -0.51 -16.86
CA LEU A 360 31.09 -0.70 -15.90
C LEU A 360 30.54 -2.13 -15.81
N ARG A 361 30.95 -3.04 -16.70
CA ARG A 361 30.42 -4.42 -16.85
C ARG A 361 30.00 -5.13 -15.55
N ASN A 362 30.87 -5.11 -14.53
CA ASN A 362 30.67 -5.82 -13.26
C ASN A 362 30.22 -4.91 -12.09
N GLN A 363 29.89 -3.64 -12.35
CA GLN A 363 29.61 -2.64 -11.32
C GLN A 363 28.11 -2.65 -10.94
N LYS A 364 27.81 -2.64 -9.63
CA LYS A 364 26.43 -2.52 -9.09
C LYS A 364 25.95 -1.07 -8.90
N LYS A 365 26.66 -0.08 -9.44
CA LYS A 365 26.41 1.35 -9.23
C LYS A 365 26.12 2.09 -10.54
N TYR A 366 25.25 3.08 -10.47
CA TYR A 366 25.02 4.07 -11.50
C TYR A 366 26.03 5.20 -11.40
N ILE A 367 26.42 5.77 -12.55
CA ILE A 367 27.30 6.94 -12.64
C ILE A 367 26.49 8.12 -13.13
N VAL A 368 26.48 9.18 -12.33
CA VAL A 368 25.71 10.41 -12.57
C VAL A 368 26.64 11.63 -12.56
N ARG A 369 26.34 12.61 -13.42
CA ARG A 369 26.92 13.95 -13.43
C ARG A 369 25.84 15.00 -13.69
N ILE A 370 26.12 16.25 -13.37
CA ILE A 370 25.30 17.41 -13.72
C ILE A 370 26.03 18.24 -14.78
N LEU A 371 25.31 18.66 -15.81
CA LEU A 371 25.77 19.62 -16.82
C LEU A 371 24.96 20.92 -16.66
N ALA A 372 25.65 22.06 -16.57
CA ALA A 372 25.02 23.38 -16.61
C ALA A 372 24.95 23.89 -18.06
N VAL A 373 23.80 24.41 -18.47
CA VAL A 373 23.57 24.97 -19.81
C VAL A 373 23.54 26.48 -19.73
N TYR A 374 24.20 27.15 -20.66
CA TYR A 374 24.39 28.59 -20.71
C TYR A 374 23.78 29.17 -22.00
N PRO A 375 23.63 30.51 -22.11
CA PRO A 375 23.13 31.15 -23.34
C PRO A 375 23.95 30.86 -24.61
N TRP A 376 25.21 30.43 -24.46
CA TRP A 376 26.11 30.00 -25.54
C TRP A 376 26.18 28.47 -25.73
N GLY A 377 25.41 27.68 -24.97
CA GLY A 377 25.33 26.23 -25.07
C GLY A 377 25.78 25.47 -23.81
N ASP A 378 26.05 24.18 -23.98
CA ASP A 378 26.43 23.26 -22.91
C ASP A 378 27.78 23.62 -22.28
N GLY A 379 27.81 23.74 -20.95
CA GLY A 379 29.02 23.94 -20.15
C GLY A 379 29.68 22.63 -19.69
N PRO A 380 30.74 22.74 -18.86
CA PRO A 380 31.42 21.57 -18.31
C PRO A 380 30.52 20.76 -17.34
N THR A 381 30.70 19.45 -17.33
CA THR A 381 30.03 18.55 -16.37
C THR A 381 30.69 18.59 -14.98
N SER A 382 29.92 18.29 -13.94
CA SER A 382 30.44 17.94 -12.62
C SER A 382 31.38 16.73 -12.68
N ASP A 383 32.09 16.50 -11.57
CA ASP A 383 32.71 15.19 -11.32
C ASP A 383 31.63 14.11 -11.12
N ILE A 384 32.06 12.85 -11.19
CA ILE A 384 31.19 11.69 -10.98
C ILE A 384 30.65 11.66 -9.55
N THR A 385 29.33 11.55 -9.42
CA THR A 385 28.69 10.95 -8.25
C THR A 385 28.29 9.52 -8.61
N ASP A 386 28.70 8.56 -7.78
CA ASP A 386 28.23 7.17 -7.84
C ASP A 386 26.90 7.04 -7.08
N ALA A 387 25.98 6.22 -7.57
CA ALA A 387 24.72 5.92 -6.90
C ALA A 387 24.41 4.41 -6.93
N THR A 388 24.36 3.77 -5.76
CA THR A 388 23.95 2.38 -5.60
C THR A 388 22.48 2.33 -5.18
N MET A 389 21.68 1.48 -5.81
CA MET A 389 20.29 1.27 -5.37
C MET A 389 20.27 0.55 -4.01
N PRO A 390 19.30 0.83 -3.13
CA PRO A 390 19.18 0.12 -1.87
C PRO A 390 18.80 -1.34 -2.12
N ILE A 391 19.16 -2.22 -1.19
CA ILE A 391 18.64 -3.59 -1.21
C ILE A 391 17.12 -3.54 -1.01
N GLU A 392 16.44 -4.29 -1.85
CA GLU A 392 14.98 -4.41 -1.85
C GLU A 392 14.46 -5.10 -0.59
N GLN A 393 13.33 -4.63 -0.06
CA GLN A 393 12.63 -5.28 1.04
C GLN A 393 12.12 -6.65 0.60
N MET A 394 12.25 -7.67 1.46
CA MET A 394 11.71 -9.00 1.15
C MET A 394 10.19 -8.97 0.94
N SER A 395 9.72 -9.70 -0.07
CA SER A 395 8.29 -9.98 -0.25
C SER A 395 7.73 -10.72 0.98
N LYS A 396 6.54 -10.33 1.44
CA LYS A 396 5.79 -11.01 2.51
C LYS A 396 5.72 -12.53 2.26
N PRO A 397 6.18 -13.39 3.21
CA PRO A 397 6.26 -14.83 2.98
C PRO A 397 4.86 -15.48 2.96
N ALA A 398 4.69 -16.49 2.13
CA ALA A 398 3.52 -17.35 2.15
C ALA A 398 3.67 -18.36 3.30
N VAL A 399 2.66 -18.46 4.17
CA VAL A 399 2.68 -19.34 5.34
C VAL A 399 1.42 -20.18 5.38
N THR A 400 1.56 -21.47 5.67
CA THR A 400 0.44 -22.37 5.95
C THR A 400 0.68 -23.10 7.27
N SER A 401 -0.37 -23.22 8.08
CA SER A 401 -0.38 -23.86 9.39
C SER A 401 -1.01 -25.25 9.33
N HIS A 402 -0.43 -26.21 10.06
CA HIS A 402 -0.85 -27.61 10.07
C HIS A 402 -0.87 -28.11 11.52
N ARG A 403 -1.85 -28.94 11.89
CA ARG A 403 -1.82 -29.69 13.16
C ARG A 403 -0.83 -30.86 13.00
N SER A 404 -0.14 -31.24 14.07
CA SER A 404 0.75 -32.42 14.02
C SER A 404 -0.06 -33.71 13.92
N GLU A 405 0.46 -34.71 13.22
CA GLU A 405 -0.14 -36.05 13.15
C GLU A 405 0.19 -36.91 14.37
N SER A 406 1.12 -36.48 15.23
CA SER A 406 1.62 -37.25 16.40
C SER A 406 1.10 -36.76 17.75
N ASP A 407 0.58 -35.53 17.82
CA ASP A 407 0.06 -34.89 19.03
C ASP A 407 -0.93 -33.79 18.60
N GLU A 408 -2.18 -33.90 19.05
CA GLU A 408 -3.24 -32.99 18.62
C GLU A 408 -3.13 -31.57 19.20
N ASN A 409 -2.29 -31.38 20.22
CA ASN A 409 -2.13 -30.12 20.96
C ASN A 409 -1.06 -29.19 20.37
N VAL A 410 -0.31 -29.67 19.36
CA VAL A 410 0.76 -28.92 18.68
C VAL A 410 0.56 -28.90 17.16
N GLY A 411 1.21 -27.94 16.52
CA GLY A 411 1.20 -27.75 15.08
C GLY A 411 2.54 -27.28 14.54
N TYR A 412 2.57 -27.00 13.24
CA TYR A 412 3.76 -26.49 12.56
C TYR A 412 3.38 -25.56 11.41
N LEU A 413 4.33 -24.68 11.06
CA LEU A 413 4.22 -23.75 9.95
C LEU A 413 5.11 -24.21 8.80
N ASN A 414 4.56 -24.25 7.60
CA ASN A 414 5.30 -24.35 6.34
C ASN A 414 5.35 -22.96 5.71
N ILE A 415 6.57 -22.46 5.49
CA ILE A 415 6.87 -21.06 5.15
C ILE A 415 7.64 -21.04 3.83
N SER A 416 7.28 -20.16 2.90
CA SER A 416 7.95 -20.00 1.60
C SER A 416 8.00 -18.55 1.12
N TRP A 417 8.99 -18.21 0.31
CA TRP A 417 9.28 -16.85 -0.14
C TRP A 417 9.92 -16.85 -1.53
N GLN A 418 9.96 -15.69 -2.19
CA GLN A 418 10.64 -15.55 -3.48
C GLN A 418 12.17 -15.48 -3.25
N PRO A 419 12.99 -16.13 -4.11
CA PRO A 419 14.43 -16.00 -4.05
C PRO A 419 14.89 -14.58 -4.42
N VAL A 420 15.95 -14.11 -3.79
CA VAL A 420 16.65 -12.87 -4.15
C VAL A 420 18.01 -13.20 -4.74
N ALA A 421 18.38 -12.52 -5.83
CA ALA A 421 19.67 -12.72 -6.50
C ALA A 421 20.85 -12.35 -5.58
N ASP A 422 21.95 -13.08 -5.69
CA ASP A 422 23.15 -12.98 -4.84
C ASP A 422 22.95 -13.24 -3.31
N ALA A 423 21.76 -13.68 -2.87
CA ALA A 423 21.55 -14.09 -1.48
C ALA A 423 22.30 -15.40 -1.16
N VAL A 424 23.06 -15.41 -0.06
CA VAL A 424 23.88 -16.55 0.39
C VAL A 424 23.17 -17.41 1.44
N SER A 425 22.22 -16.83 2.19
CA SER A 425 21.28 -17.55 3.06
C SER A 425 20.05 -16.70 3.36
N TYR A 426 19.06 -17.25 4.07
CA TYR A 426 17.89 -16.51 4.56
C TYR A 426 17.74 -16.67 6.07
N LYS A 427 17.09 -15.70 6.72
CA LYS A 427 16.60 -15.81 8.10
C LYS A 427 15.09 -15.76 8.15
N ILE A 428 14.50 -16.61 8.99
CA ILE A 428 13.07 -16.61 9.31
C ILE A 428 12.89 -16.04 10.71
N GLY A 429 12.16 -14.94 10.81
CA GLY A 429 11.75 -14.32 12.06
C GLY A 429 10.39 -14.86 12.49
N LEU A 430 10.31 -15.40 13.71
CA LEU A 430 9.07 -15.82 14.36
C LEU A 430 8.81 -14.92 15.57
N PHE A 431 7.56 -14.47 15.75
CA PHE A 431 7.21 -13.55 16.84
C PHE A 431 6.90 -14.30 18.14
N ASN A 432 7.60 -13.94 19.21
CA ASN A 432 7.53 -14.59 20.53
C ASN A 432 6.54 -13.92 21.51
N GLY A 433 5.81 -12.89 21.07
CA GLY A 433 4.87 -12.11 21.90
C GLY A 433 5.38 -10.72 22.29
N TYR A 434 6.69 -10.48 22.16
CA TYR A 434 7.33 -9.19 22.40
C TYR A 434 8.12 -8.70 21.17
N ASN A 435 8.96 -9.57 20.60
CA ASN A 435 9.80 -9.26 19.44
C ASN A 435 9.93 -10.47 18.49
N TYR A 436 10.67 -10.29 17.40
CA TYR A 436 10.96 -11.36 16.43
C TYR A 436 12.30 -12.02 16.73
N ASP A 437 12.26 -13.34 16.92
CA ASP A 437 13.42 -14.22 17.06
C ASP A 437 13.77 -14.79 15.67
N TYR A 438 15.01 -14.57 15.20
CA TYR A 438 15.44 -14.88 13.82
C TYR A 438 16.38 -16.08 13.72
N ILE A 439 15.96 -17.10 12.97
CA ILE A 439 16.70 -18.35 12.73
C ILE A 439 17.27 -18.33 11.31
N ASN A 440 18.58 -18.59 11.13
CA ASN A 440 19.14 -18.80 9.79
C ASN A 440 18.74 -20.19 9.26
N VAL A 441 18.15 -20.24 8.07
CA VAL A 441 17.62 -21.47 7.45
C VAL A 441 18.46 -21.96 6.26
N GLY A 442 19.61 -21.35 5.99
CA GLY A 442 20.46 -21.63 4.84
C GLY A 442 19.95 -21.02 3.54
N ASN A 443 20.50 -21.44 2.40
CA ASN A 443 20.07 -20.98 1.08
C ASN A 443 18.92 -21.84 0.55
N VAL A 444 17.72 -21.59 1.08
CA VAL A 444 16.47 -22.25 0.68
C VAL A 444 15.39 -21.20 0.39
N VAL A 445 14.33 -21.58 -0.33
CA VAL A 445 13.15 -20.73 -0.61
C VAL A 445 11.88 -21.21 0.10
N ASN A 446 12.00 -22.29 0.87
CA ASN A 446 10.95 -22.84 1.73
C ASN A 446 11.60 -23.50 2.95
N TRP A 447 10.88 -23.50 4.07
CA TRP A 447 11.31 -24.10 5.33
C TRP A 447 10.08 -24.45 6.19
N SER A 448 10.27 -25.32 7.17
CA SER A 448 9.20 -25.78 8.06
C SER A 448 9.67 -25.80 9.51
N THR A 449 8.78 -25.40 10.42
CA THR A 449 9.01 -25.52 11.87
C THR A 449 8.81 -26.94 12.40
N LYS A 450 8.37 -27.89 11.56
CA LYS A 450 8.03 -29.26 11.97
C LYS A 450 9.26 -30.02 12.48
N GLY A 451 9.18 -30.53 13.71
CA GLY A 451 10.26 -31.24 14.38
C GLY A 451 11.46 -30.34 14.72
N LYS A 452 11.25 -29.03 14.84
CA LYS A 452 12.30 -28.04 15.14
C LYS A 452 12.35 -27.61 16.60
N LYS A 453 11.34 -27.94 17.42
CA LYS A 453 11.34 -27.69 18.87
C LYS A 453 11.73 -26.26 19.28
N LEU A 454 11.20 -25.28 18.56
CA LEU A 454 11.61 -23.87 18.66
C LEU A 454 10.87 -23.11 19.77
N TRP A 455 9.74 -23.61 20.24
CA TRP A 455 8.86 -22.88 21.16
C TRP A 455 9.29 -23.11 22.61
N SER A 456 9.08 -22.12 23.49
CA SER A 456 9.25 -22.33 24.94
C SER A 456 8.31 -23.43 25.43
N THR A 457 8.80 -24.31 26.30
CA THR A 457 8.01 -25.39 26.90
C THR A 457 6.96 -24.86 27.88
N ALA A 458 5.96 -25.68 28.22
CA ALA A 458 4.91 -25.29 29.18
C ALA A 458 5.49 -24.86 30.55
N ASP A 459 6.46 -25.61 31.08
CA ASP A 459 7.15 -25.28 32.33
C ASP A 459 7.93 -23.95 32.23
N GLU A 460 8.57 -23.68 31.09
CA GLU A 460 9.26 -22.41 30.85
C GLU A 460 8.29 -21.22 30.79
N ILE A 461 7.15 -21.38 30.12
CA ILE A 461 6.08 -20.37 30.02
C ILE A 461 5.49 -20.07 31.41
N VAL A 462 5.28 -21.10 32.24
CA VAL A 462 4.87 -20.94 33.65
C VAL A 462 5.93 -20.17 34.46
N ASN A 463 7.21 -20.39 34.19
CA ASN A 463 8.33 -19.65 34.79
C ASN A 463 8.63 -18.30 34.09
N GLY A 464 7.78 -17.84 33.16
CA GLY A 464 7.88 -16.52 32.52
C GLY A 464 8.87 -16.41 31.35
N ARG A 465 9.46 -17.52 30.88
CA ARG A 465 10.28 -17.58 29.67
C ARG A 465 9.39 -17.78 28.44
N TYR A 466 9.64 -16.98 27.40
CA TYR A 466 8.80 -16.93 26.19
C TYR A 466 9.62 -16.90 24.88
N GLN A 467 10.93 -16.70 24.97
CA GLN A 467 11.85 -16.62 23.84
C GLN A 467 11.99 -17.98 23.13
N LEU A 468 12.38 -17.95 21.86
CA LEU A 468 12.51 -19.17 21.07
C LEU A 468 13.85 -19.91 21.32
N HIS A 469 13.78 -21.24 21.28
CA HIS A 469 14.94 -22.12 21.40
C HIS A 469 15.62 -22.29 20.04
N MET A 470 16.57 -21.41 19.76
CA MET A 470 17.28 -21.32 18.47
C MET A 470 18.03 -22.60 18.04
N ASP A 471 18.39 -23.47 19.00
CA ASP A 471 19.09 -24.74 18.74
C ASP A 471 18.15 -25.95 18.55
N GLY A 472 16.85 -25.81 18.86
CA GLY A 472 15.86 -26.89 18.75
C GLY A 472 16.11 -28.12 19.63
N SER A 473 16.98 -28.04 20.63
CA SER A 473 17.40 -29.21 21.43
C SER A 473 16.49 -29.48 22.63
N ILE A 474 16.03 -28.42 23.31
CA ILE A 474 15.31 -28.48 24.59
C ILE A 474 13.88 -27.91 24.56
N GLY A 475 13.47 -27.27 23.46
CA GLY A 475 12.14 -26.65 23.34
C GLY A 475 11.01 -27.60 22.93
N ALA A 476 9.84 -27.00 22.70
CA ALA A 476 8.61 -27.65 22.25
C ALA A 476 8.30 -27.33 20.78
N GLU A 477 7.47 -28.16 20.15
CA GLU A 477 6.80 -27.78 18.90
C GLU A 477 5.86 -26.59 19.14
N LEU A 478 5.42 -25.92 18.08
CA LEU A 478 4.53 -24.76 18.21
C LEU A 478 3.17 -25.24 18.77
N PRO A 479 2.67 -24.70 19.91
CA PRO A 479 1.36 -25.09 20.43
C PRO A 479 0.25 -24.73 19.44
N MET A 480 -0.89 -25.40 19.54
CA MET A 480 -2.09 -24.94 18.85
C MET A 480 -2.41 -23.49 19.24
N ASP A 481 -2.38 -23.19 20.55
CA ASP A 481 -2.66 -21.87 21.13
C ASP A 481 -1.38 -21.11 21.57
N PRO A 482 -0.95 -20.04 20.85
CA PRO A 482 0.22 -19.25 21.22
C PRO A 482 -0.05 -18.25 22.36
N MET A 483 -1.30 -18.02 22.77
CA MET A 483 -1.65 -16.94 23.71
C MET A 483 -1.04 -17.12 25.09
N GLN A 484 -0.75 -18.36 25.54
CA GLN A 484 -0.05 -18.59 26.81
C GLN A 484 1.36 -17.98 26.79
N THR A 485 2.10 -18.16 25.69
CA THR A 485 3.44 -17.58 25.48
C THR A 485 3.37 -16.07 25.33
N TYR A 486 2.37 -15.55 24.61
CA TYR A 486 2.19 -14.10 24.46
C TYR A 486 1.73 -13.43 25.77
N THR A 487 1.03 -14.16 26.64
CA THR A 487 0.72 -13.74 28.01
C THR A 487 1.97 -13.71 28.89
N ALA A 488 2.87 -14.69 28.77
CA ALA A 488 4.17 -14.67 29.46
C ALA A 488 5.04 -13.49 28.97
N ALA A 489 5.10 -13.27 27.66
CA ALA A 489 5.81 -12.13 27.06
C ALA A 489 5.28 -10.78 27.54
N ASN A 490 3.96 -10.60 27.61
CA ASN A 490 3.32 -9.39 28.13
C ASN A 490 3.54 -9.18 29.63
N LYS A 491 3.51 -10.24 30.46
CA LYS A 491 3.85 -10.15 31.90
C LYS A 491 5.26 -9.61 32.15
N VAL A 492 6.21 -9.91 31.27
CA VAL A 492 7.59 -9.37 31.33
C VAL A 492 7.68 -7.99 30.67
N ASN A 493 6.90 -7.74 29.62
CA ASN A 493 6.94 -6.53 28.79
C ASN A 493 5.55 -5.89 28.63
N PRO A 494 4.98 -5.25 29.67
CA PRO A 494 3.57 -4.84 29.69
C PRO A 494 3.17 -3.84 28.60
N ASN A 495 4.14 -3.10 28.05
CA ASN A 495 3.95 -2.15 26.95
C ASN A 495 3.59 -2.81 25.60
N VAL A 496 3.72 -4.13 25.47
CA VAL A 496 3.44 -4.90 24.26
C VAL A 496 2.47 -6.02 24.62
N ASN A 497 1.22 -5.95 24.15
CA ASN A 497 0.19 -6.92 24.48
C ASN A 497 -0.31 -7.68 23.23
N TYR A 498 -0.06 -8.98 23.22
CA TYR A 498 -0.54 -9.95 22.22
C TYR A 498 -1.28 -11.13 22.88
N SER A 499 -1.64 -11.02 24.17
CA SER A 499 -2.26 -12.11 24.96
C SER A 499 -3.64 -12.57 24.46
N ASP A 500 -4.28 -11.80 23.57
CA ASP A 500 -5.56 -12.10 22.95
C ASP A 500 -5.45 -12.67 21.50
N ARG A 501 -4.21 -12.85 20.99
CA ARG A 501 -3.94 -13.20 19.59
C ARG A 501 -3.60 -14.67 19.41
N LEU A 502 -4.47 -15.38 18.68
CA LEU A 502 -4.27 -16.77 18.22
C LEU A 502 -3.39 -16.86 16.95
N PHE A 503 -2.78 -15.75 16.52
CA PHE A 503 -2.00 -15.65 15.28
C PHE A 503 -0.51 -15.88 15.52
N TYR A 504 0.10 -16.74 14.72
CA TYR A 504 1.55 -16.76 14.52
C TYR A 504 1.95 -15.69 13.50
N TYR A 505 2.97 -14.89 13.83
CA TYR A 505 3.52 -13.86 12.95
C TYR A 505 4.91 -14.28 12.47
N THR A 506 5.11 -14.27 11.14
CA THR A 506 6.33 -14.73 10.46
C THR A 506 6.87 -13.65 9.52
N ARG A 507 8.19 -13.45 9.53
CA ARG A 507 8.92 -12.53 8.62
C ARG A 507 10.13 -13.24 8.00
N VAL A 508 10.64 -12.72 6.88
CA VAL A 508 11.86 -13.23 6.21
C VAL A 508 12.85 -12.11 5.87
N ILE A 509 14.14 -12.43 5.93
CA ILE A 509 15.28 -11.59 5.55
C ILE A 509 16.17 -12.39 4.58
N ALA A 510 16.63 -11.75 3.50
CA ALA A 510 17.72 -12.27 2.67
C ALA A 510 19.07 -11.81 3.22
N VAL A 511 20.01 -12.74 3.36
CA VAL A 511 21.39 -12.49 3.82
C VAL A 511 22.32 -12.57 2.63
N PHE A 512 23.16 -11.55 2.46
CA PHE A 512 24.20 -11.45 1.43
C PHE A 512 25.58 -11.57 2.10
N GLU A 513 26.64 -11.59 1.31
CA GLU A 513 28.03 -11.73 1.81
C GLU A 513 28.44 -10.69 2.87
N ASN A 514 27.93 -9.46 2.77
CA ASN A 514 28.37 -8.31 3.58
C ASN A 514 27.22 -7.50 4.22
N ASN A 515 25.96 -7.88 4.02
CA ASN A 515 24.78 -7.17 4.54
C ASN A 515 23.50 -8.03 4.45
N GLU A 516 22.39 -7.48 4.95
CA GLU A 516 21.06 -8.11 4.97
C GLU A 516 20.03 -7.19 4.29
N SER A 517 18.95 -7.78 3.76
CA SER A 517 17.82 -7.02 3.21
C SER A 517 17.03 -6.32 4.31
N PRO A 518 16.27 -5.25 3.98
CA PRO A 518 15.12 -4.87 4.79
C PRO A 518 14.17 -6.06 4.95
N VAL A 519 13.64 -6.24 6.16
CA VAL A 519 12.78 -7.37 6.53
C VAL A 519 11.41 -7.29 5.86
N SER A 520 10.81 -8.44 5.53
CA SER A 520 9.45 -8.49 4.98
C SER A 520 8.40 -7.94 5.96
N ASP A 521 7.27 -7.51 5.42
CA ASP A 521 6.03 -7.36 6.18
C ASP A 521 5.66 -8.68 6.88
N ALA A 522 4.90 -8.61 7.98
CA ALA A 522 4.50 -9.80 8.73
C ALA A 522 3.45 -10.63 7.98
N SER A 523 3.65 -11.95 7.93
CA SER A 523 2.64 -12.91 7.50
C SER A 523 2.01 -13.58 8.73
N THR A 524 0.68 -13.65 8.75
CA THR A 524 -0.12 -13.95 9.94
C THR A 524 -1.06 -15.11 9.69
N VAL A 525 -1.00 -16.16 10.53
CA VAL A 525 -1.86 -17.34 10.39
C VAL A 525 -2.26 -17.89 11.76
N THR A 526 -3.50 -18.35 11.93
CA THR A 526 -3.92 -19.13 13.11
C THR A 526 -3.64 -20.61 12.86
N MET A 527 -3.36 -21.40 13.90
CA MET A 527 -3.36 -22.86 13.75
C MET A 527 -4.76 -23.40 13.34
N PRO A 528 -4.87 -24.59 12.73
CA PRO A 528 -6.14 -25.12 12.25
C PRO A 528 -7.01 -25.68 13.40
N TYR A 529 -7.73 -24.78 14.06
CA TYR A 529 -8.75 -25.09 15.08
C TYR A 529 -9.99 -25.74 14.46
N GLN A 530 -10.74 -26.45 15.31
CA GLN A 530 -12.12 -26.83 14.98
C GLN A 530 -13.02 -25.59 14.98
N SER A 531 -13.98 -25.51 14.06
CA SER A 531 -15.03 -24.50 14.07
C SER A 531 -16.09 -24.82 15.14
N ILE A 532 -16.53 -23.82 15.89
CA ILE A 532 -17.76 -23.91 16.69
C ILE A 532 -18.95 -23.78 15.73
N THR A 533 -19.96 -24.64 15.85
CA THR A 533 -21.08 -24.71 14.89
C THR A 533 -22.36 -24.05 15.42
N ASP A 534 -23.26 -23.72 14.50
CA ASP A 534 -24.55 -23.05 14.72
C ASP A 534 -24.46 -21.81 15.64
N VAL A 535 -23.40 -21.02 15.43
CA VAL A 535 -23.19 -19.76 16.15
C VAL A 535 -24.18 -18.71 15.65
N ASP A 536 -25.04 -18.26 16.55
CA ASP A 536 -26.02 -17.19 16.33
C ASP A 536 -25.61 -15.93 17.10
N LEU A 537 -25.50 -14.81 16.39
CA LEU A 537 -25.17 -13.49 16.93
C LEU A 537 -26.36 -12.55 16.74
N SER A 538 -27.02 -12.21 17.84
CA SER A 538 -28.25 -11.42 17.86
C SER A 538 -28.03 -10.07 18.59
N PRO A 539 -27.77 -8.96 17.87
CA PRO A 539 -27.75 -7.61 18.46
C PRO A 539 -29.18 -7.12 18.81
N ARG A 540 -29.31 -6.32 19.86
CA ARG A 540 -30.57 -5.68 20.29
C ARG A 540 -30.34 -4.29 20.88
N GLY A 541 -31.03 -3.27 20.36
CA GLY A 541 -31.19 -2.00 21.08
C GLY A 541 -32.02 -2.17 22.36
N LEU A 542 -31.64 -1.43 23.41
CA LEU A 542 -32.37 -1.33 24.68
C LEU A 542 -33.04 0.05 24.84
N ASP A 543 -32.48 1.07 24.20
CA ASP A 543 -33.11 2.36 23.90
C ASP A 543 -32.44 3.08 22.70
N GLU A 544 -32.33 4.41 22.77
CA GLU A 544 -31.81 5.30 21.75
C GLU A 544 -30.29 5.54 21.89
N GLU A 545 -29.66 5.07 22.98
CA GLU A 545 -28.21 5.22 23.23
C GLU A 545 -27.50 3.89 23.58
N ILE A 546 -28.20 2.94 24.21
CA ILE A 546 -27.64 1.65 24.65
C ILE A 546 -28.32 0.41 24.07
N GLY A 547 -27.58 -0.69 24.08
CA GLY A 547 -27.89 -1.96 23.45
C GLY A 547 -27.23 -3.17 24.14
N ALA A 548 -27.44 -4.34 23.57
CA ALA A 548 -26.84 -5.60 23.99
C ALA A 548 -26.58 -6.53 22.80
N ILE A 549 -25.73 -7.53 23.04
CA ILE A 549 -25.45 -8.65 22.15
C ILE A 549 -25.78 -9.95 22.87
N ASP A 550 -26.61 -10.78 22.26
CA ASP A 550 -26.78 -12.19 22.62
C ASP A 550 -25.98 -13.09 21.66
N LEU A 551 -25.41 -14.16 22.21
CA LEU A 551 -24.71 -15.21 21.48
C LEU A 551 -25.23 -16.60 21.89
N TYR A 552 -25.41 -17.50 20.92
CA TYR A 552 -25.76 -18.91 21.13
C TYR A 552 -24.89 -19.78 20.23
N TRP A 553 -24.53 -21.00 20.65
CA TRP A 553 -23.70 -21.93 19.87
C TRP A 553 -23.93 -23.39 20.27
N ASN A 554 -23.48 -24.35 19.45
CA ASN A 554 -23.49 -25.77 19.81
C ASN A 554 -22.34 -26.14 20.77
N GLU A 555 -22.57 -27.15 21.61
CA GLU A 555 -21.53 -27.72 22.48
C GLU A 555 -20.37 -28.33 21.66
N VAL A 556 -19.14 -28.00 22.04
CA VAL A 556 -17.90 -28.55 21.46
C VAL A 556 -17.44 -29.74 22.29
N ALA A 557 -17.34 -30.91 21.65
CA ALA A 557 -16.83 -32.12 22.28
C ALA A 557 -15.43 -31.90 22.90
N GLY A 558 -15.27 -32.23 24.18
CA GLY A 558 -14.02 -32.09 24.92
C GLY A 558 -13.82 -30.74 25.62
N ALA A 559 -14.67 -29.74 25.35
CA ALA A 559 -14.60 -28.44 26.02
C ALA A 559 -14.83 -28.56 27.54
N LYS A 560 -14.18 -27.69 28.30
CA LYS A 560 -14.44 -27.46 29.74
C LYS A 560 -15.12 -26.13 30.01
N GLY A 561 -15.06 -25.23 29.02
CA GLY A 561 -15.89 -24.05 28.95
C GLY A 561 -15.59 -23.23 27.69
N TYR A 562 -16.17 -22.05 27.65
CA TYR A 562 -16.05 -21.11 26.55
C TYR A 562 -15.67 -19.72 27.06
N LYS A 563 -14.99 -18.96 26.20
CA LYS A 563 -14.74 -17.53 26.40
C LYS A 563 -15.37 -16.76 25.24
N VAL A 564 -16.23 -15.81 25.58
CA VAL A 564 -16.71 -14.78 24.65
C VAL A 564 -15.71 -13.63 24.70
N TRP A 565 -15.28 -13.17 23.54
CA TRP A 565 -14.32 -12.08 23.43
C TRP A 565 -14.98 -10.89 22.76
N ILE A 566 -14.90 -9.72 23.38
CA ILE A 566 -15.42 -8.46 22.82
C ILE A 566 -14.25 -7.54 22.49
N PHE A 567 -14.29 -6.91 21.32
CA PHE A 567 -13.23 -6.01 20.86
C PHE A 567 -13.41 -4.59 21.43
N ASN A 568 -12.35 -4.07 22.06
CA ASN A 568 -12.30 -2.72 22.63
C ASN A 568 -11.72 -1.66 21.67
N GLY A 569 -11.44 -2.01 20.41
CA GLY A 569 -10.81 -1.12 19.42
C GLY A 569 -9.31 -1.34 19.25
N ALA A 570 -8.60 -1.74 20.31
CA ALA A 570 -7.20 -2.19 20.23
C ALA A 570 -7.09 -3.71 20.36
N ASN A 571 -7.71 -4.29 21.38
CA ASN A 571 -7.59 -5.69 21.78
C ASN A 571 -8.97 -6.35 21.97
N TYR A 572 -9.00 -7.67 21.94
CA TYR A 572 -10.11 -8.47 22.42
C TYR A 572 -9.95 -8.76 23.92
N GLU A 573 -11.00 -8.49 24.71
CA GLU A 573 -11.06 -8.84 26.13
C GLU A 573 -12.01 -10.02 26.34
N SER A 574 -11.59 -11.01 27.14
CA SER A 574 -12.33 -12.27 27.34
C SER A 574 -13.21 -12.27 28.57
N PHE A 575 -14.46 -12.70 28.39
CA PHE A 575 -15.40 -13.05 29.43
C PHE A 575 -15.55 -14.57 29.42
N ASP A 576 -15.14 -15.22 30.51
CA ASP A 576 -15.28 -16.67 30.68
C ASP A 576 -16.72 -16.99 31.10
N VAL A 577 -17.37 -17.91 30.37
CA VAL A 577 -18.78 -18.27 30.59
C VAL A 577 -18.94 -19.69 31.12
N GLY A 578 -17.83 -20.35 31.50
CA GLY A 578 -17.84 -21.76 31.88
C GLY A 578 -18.45 -22.63 30.80
N ASN A 579 -19.24 -23.64 31.18
CA ASN A 579 -19.86 -24.59 30.26
C ASN A 579 -21.14 -24.08 29.57
N ALA A 580 -21.50 -22.80 29.69
CA ALA A 580 -22.67 -22.24 29.02
C ALA A 580 -22.50 -22.26 27.49
N THR A 581 -23.55 -22.65 26.76
CA THR A 581 -23.63 -22.59 25.29
C THR A 581 -24.38 -21.35 24.78
N GLU A 582 -24.60 -20.39 25.69
CA GLU A 582 -25.18 -19.09 25.39
C GLU A 582 -24.56 -18.01 26.28
N TRP A 583 -24.60 -16.76 25.80
CA TRP A 583 -24.16 -15.58 26.55
C TRP A 583 -24.99 -14.37 26.16
N THR A 584 -24.97 -13.35 27.03
CA THR A 584 -25.53 -12.04 26.77
C THR A 584 -24.65 -10.98 27.41
N SER A 585 -24.45 -9.86 26.72
CA SER A 585 -23.81 -8.68 27.31
C SER A 585 -24.75 -7.92 28.25
N GLN A 586 -26.07 -8.14 28.14
CA GLN A 586 -27.06 -7.37 28.87
C GLN A 586 -26.93 -7.61 30.38
N TYR A 587 -26.94 -6.53 31.16
CA TYR A 587 -26.71 -6.51 32.60
C TYR A 587 -25.33 -7.02 33.06
N GLN A 588 -24.39 -7.32 32.15
CA GLN A 588 -23.00 -7.65 32.51
C GLN A 588 -22.16 -6.41 32.84
N ASN A 589 -22.64 -5.20 32.48
CA ASN A 589 -21.96 -3.93 32.76
C ASN A 589 -20.50 -3.89 32.23
N ILE A 590 -20.24 -4.44 31.04
CA ILE A 590 -18.86 -4.62 30.53
C ILE A 590 -18.28 -3.40 29.80
N TRP A 591 -19.09 -2.42 29.42
CA TRP A 591 -18.63 -1.28 28.63
C TRP A 591 -18.07 -0.15 29.50
N PRO A 592 -17.06 0.63 29.06
CA PRO A 592 -16.62 1.83 29.75
C PRO A 592 -17.79 2.78 30.06
N THR A 593 -17.85 3.28 31.30
CA THR A 593 -18.86 4.28 31.65
C THR A 593 -18.57 5.62 30.96
N ALA A 594 -19.60 6.47 30.81
CA ALA A 594 -19.42 7.86 30.36
C ALA A 594 -18.50 8.72 31.26
N GLU A 595 -18.08 8.21 32.42
CA GLU A 595 -17.09 8.84 33.30
C GLU A 595 -15.70 8.22 33.16
N ASP A 596 -15.59 6.92 32.82
CA ASP A 596 -14.32 6.31 32.39
C ASP A 596 -13.84 6.87 31.05
N ILE A 597 -14.76 7.05 30.09
CA ILE A 597 -14.50 7.66 28.77
C ILE A 597 -13.93 9.09 28.93
N LYS A 598 -14.54 9.93 29.78
CA LYS A 598 -14.02 11.27 30.12
C LYS A 598 -12.63 11.26 30.76
N ARG A 599 -12.26 10.15 31.43
CA ARG A 599 -10.96 9.94 32.06
C ARG A 599 -9.94 9.29 31.11
N GLY A 600 -10.30 9.09 29.84
CA GLY A 600 -9.44 8.49 28.83
C GLY A 600 -9.26 6.97 28.96
N LYS A 601 -10.18 6.28 29.65
CA LYS A 601 -10.14 4.81 29.78
C LYS A 601 -11.03 4.15 28.74
N GLY A 602 -10.44 3.31 27.89
CA GLY A 602 -11.16 2.48 26.91
C GLY A 602 -11.13 0.97 27.16
N ALA A 603 -10.57 0.50 28.28
CA ALA A 603 -10.58 -0.93 28.63
C ALA A 603 -11.97 -1.36 29.14
N LEU A 604 -12.39 -2.59 28.82
CA LEU A 604 -13.67 -3.14 29.25
C LEU A 604 -13.65 -3.50 30.74
N HIS A 605 -14.84 -3.59 31.33
CA HIS A 605 -15.03 -3.92 32.74
C HIS A 605 -15.35 -5.40 32.92
N SER A 606 -14.51 -6.12 33.68
CA SER A 606 -14.73 -7.53 34.05
C SER A 606 -15.33 -7.71 35.45
N ASP A 607 -15.52 -6.62 36.20
CA ASP A 607 -16.03 -6.59 37.58
C ASP A 607 -17.51 -6.17 37.68
N SER A 608 -18.19 -6.01 36.54
CA SER A 608 -19.56 -5.47 36.42
C SER A 608 -19.76 -4.02 36.91
N SER A 609 -18.69 -3.23 37.07
CA SER A 609 -18.78 -1.82 37.48
C SER A 609 -19.06 -0.82 36.33
N GLY A 610 -18.99 -1.29 35.08
CA GLY A 610 -19.22 -0.51 33.87
C GLY A 610 -20.69 -0.28 33.49
N ALA A 611 -20.92 -0.12 32.18
CA ALA A 611 -22.21 0.15 31.55
C ALA A 611 -22.62 -0.97 30.56
N GLU A 612 -23.86 -0.90 30.09
CA GLU A 612 -24.33 -1.68 28.93
C GLU A 612 -23.56 -1.29 27.66
N LEU A 613 -23.63 -2.10 26.60
CA LEU A 613 -23.07 -1.73 25.30
C LEU A 613 -23.77 -0.48 24.76
N THR A 614 -23.05 0.35 24.01
CA THR A 614 -23.59 1.56 23.38
C THR A 614 -23.85 1.32 21.90
N LEU A 615 -24.72 2.12 21.30
CA LEU A 615 -24.85 2.22 19.84
C LEU A 615 -23.62 2.84 19.19
N LYS A 616 -22.71 3.49 19.95
CA LYS A 616 -21.52 4.18 19.43
C LYS A 616 -20.18 3.67 19.96
N PRO A 617 -19.77 2.43 19.66
CA PRO A 617 -18.50 1.90 20.15
C PRO A 617 -17.27 2.67 19.62
N SER A 618 -17.41 3.45 18.55
CA SER A 618 -16.35 4.31 18.00
C SER A 618 -15.70 5.25 19.04
N GLU A 619 -16.46 5.73 20.03
CA GLU A 619 -15.95 6.62 21.08
C GLU A 619 -14.86 5.94 21.94
N VAL A 620 -15.03 4.66 22.26
CA VAL A 620 -14.02 3.84 22.95
C VAL A 620 -12.89 3.45 22.01
N TYR A 621 -13.21 3.17 20.74
CA TYR A 621 -12.22 2.81 19.72
C TYR A 621 -11.28 3.97 19.37
N ALA A 622 -11.74 5.21 19.54
CA ALA A 622 -10.91 6.42 19.46
C ALA A 622 -9.98 6.59 20.66
N LEU A 623 -10.46 6.36 21.89
CA LEU A 623 -9.62 6.39 23.10
C LEU A 623 -8.47 5.38 23.04
N ASN A 624 -8.75 4.18 22.54
CA ASN A 624 -7.75 3.12 22.37
C ASN A 624 -6.86 3.29 21.12
N GLY A 625 -6.84 4.49 20.51
CA GLY A 625 -5.87 4.88 19.49
C GLY A 625 -5.97 4.14 18.15
N SER A 626 -7.16 3.65 17.79
CA SER A 626 -7.33 2.66 16.72
C SER A 626 -7.81 3.23 15.38
N ASN A 627 -7.58 2.45 14.32
CA ASN A 627 -8.14 2.66 12.98
C ASN A 627 -9.65 2.31 12.89
N TYR A 628 -10.32 2.03 14.02
CA TYR A 628 -11.77 1.79 14.13
C TYR A 628 -12.50 2.94 14.84
N SER A 629 -11.82 4.07 15.03
CA SER A 629 -12.33 5.30 15.66
C SER A 629 -13.49 5.98 14.92
N ASP A 630 -13.88 5.48 13.76
CA ASP A 630 -15.04 5.89 12.95
C ASP A 630 -16.01 4.72 12.66
N LYS A 631 -16.02 3.68 13.52
CA LYS A 631 -16.79 2.44 13.31
C LYS A 631 -17.73 2.14 14.48
N ASP A 632 -19.03 2.35 14.25
CA ASP A 632 -20.10 2.01 15.20
C ASP A 632 -20.61 0.56 15.01
N MET A 633 -19.67 -0.39 15.05
CA MET A 633 -19.97 -1.83 14.95
C MET A 633 -19.11 -2.63 15.93
N TYR A 634 -19.64 -3.76 16.39
CA TYR A 634 -18.99 -4.66 17.32
C TYR A 634 -18.32 -5.82 16.61
N TRP A 635 -17.08 -6.11 17.00
CA TRP A 635 -16.37 -7.35 16.68
C TRP A 635 -16.38 -8.28 17.91
N SER A 636 -16.70 -9.56 17.70
CA SER A 636 -16.63 -10.59 18.73
C SER A 636 -16.10 -11.92 18.19
N LYS A 637 -15.58 -12.77 19.07
CA LYS A 637 -15.21 -14.17 18.77
C LYS A 637 -15.54 -15.07 19.96
N ILE A 638 -15.71 -16.37 19.72
CA ILE A 638 -15.89 -17.38 20.77
C ILE A 638 -14.73 -18.37 20.67
N THR A 639 -14.17 -18.78 21.80
CA THR A 639 -13.20 -19.89 21.90
C THR A 639 -13.67 -20.91 22.92
N ALA A 640 -13.73 -22.19 22.55
CA ALA A 640 -13.88 -23.30 23.49
C ALA A 640 -12.50 -23.71 24.01
N TYR A 641 -12.37 -23.94 25.32
CA TYR A 641 -11.09 -24.29 25.95
C TYR A 641 -11.08 -25.70 26.57
N GLY A 642 -9.91 -26.34 26.54
CA GLY A 642 -9.66 -27.70 27.03
C GLY A 642 -9.40 -27.81 28.53
N GLN A 643 -8.93 -28.99 28.97
CA GLN A 643 -8.67 -29.31 30.38
C GLN A 643 -7.48 -28.54 31.00
N ASP A 644 -6.62 -27.99 30.16
CA ASP A 644 -5.45 -27.16 30.45
C ASP A 644 -5.69 -25.66 30.17
N GLY A 645 -6.89 -25.31 29.69
CA GLY A 645 -7.24 -23.94 29.30
C GLY A 645 -6.75 -23.49 27.91
N GLN A 646 -6.13 -24.35 27.11
CA GLN A 646 -5.81 -24.04 25.70
C GLN A 646 -7.08 -23.98 24.83
N THR A 647 -7.09 -23.13 23.81
CA THR A 647 -8.14 -23.11 22.79
C THR A 647 -8.16 -24.41 21.99
N ILE A 648 -9.29 -25.10 21.95
CA ILE A 648 -9.48 -26.34 21.13
C ILE A 648 -10.31 -26.08 19.87
N ALA A 649 -11.30 -25.18 19.96
CA ALA A 649 -12.15 -24.74 18.87
C ALA A 649 -12.41 -23.24 18.95
N MET A 650 -12.65 -22.59 17.81
CA MET A 650 -12.97 -21.17 17.76
C MET A 650 -14.06 -20.86 16.72
N ASN A 651 -14.76 -19.76 16.91
CA ASN A 651 -15.49 -19.07 15.85
C ASN A 651 -15.16 -17.58 15.89
N GLN A 652 -14.79 -17.02 14.73
CA GLN A 652 -14.74 -15.58 14.54
C GLN A 652 -16.15 -15.15 14.12
N ASN A 653 -16.83 -14.35 14.94
CA ASN A 653 -18.20 -13.96 14.66
C ASN A 653 -18.21 -12.87 13.57
N GLU A 654 -19.36 -12.73 12.89
CA GLU A 654 -19.61 -11.60 11.99
C GLU A 654 -19.65 -10.27 12.77
N THR A 655 -19.41 -9.16 12.07
CA THR A 655 -19.50 -7.81 12.62
C THR A 655 -20.94 -7.35 12.70
N VAL A 656 -21.38 -6.82 13.84
CA VAL A 656 -22.75 -6.30 14.00
C VAL A 656 -22.79 -4.86 14.50
N GLU A 657 -23.58 -4.04 13.82
CA GLU A 657 -24.10 -2.77 14.36
C GLU A 657 -25.27 -3.10 15.31
N ILE A 658 -25.49 -2.27 16.34
CA ILE A 658 -26.66 -2.39 17.20
C ILE A 658 -27.62 -1.27 16.83
N GLU A 659 -28.77 -1.61 16.23
CA GLU A 659 -29.83 -0.64 15.95
C GLU A 659 -30.52 -0.19 17.26
N ALA A 660 -30.91 1.09 17.32
CA ALA A 660 -31.71 1.64 18.42
C ALA A 660 -33.06 0.92 18.57
N LEU A 661 -33.55 0.81 19.82
CA LEU A 661 -34.87 0.26 20.09
C LEU A 661 -35.96 1.19 19.50
N PRO A 662 -36.79 0.73 18.54
CA PRO A 662 -37.67 1.64 17.80
C PRO A 662 -38.70 2.36 18.69
N ASN A 663 -38.68 3.68 18.66
CA ASN A 663 -39.61 4.53 19.41
C ASN A 663 -40.87 4.83 18.57
N ASP A 664 -41.85 3.92 18.61
CA ASP A 664 -43.10 4.06 17.86
C ASP A 664 -44.24 4.65 18.70
N VAL A 665 -44.37 5.97 18.60
CA VAL A 665 -45.41 6.77 19.27
C VAL A 665 -46.84 6.35 18.91
N GLU A 666 -47.11 5.79 17.71
CA GLU A 666 -48.48 5.41 17.34
C GLU A 666 -48.83 4.02 17.89
N SER A 667 -47.90 3.07 17.81
CA SER A 667 -48.04 1.76 18.48
C SER A 667 -48.13 1.91 20.00
N GLN A 668 -47.40 2.87 20.60
CA GLN A 668 -47.51 3.21 22.02
C GLN A 668 -48.90 3.75 22.38
N LYS A 669 -49.48 4.67 21.59
CA LYS A 669 -50.87 5.16 21.80
C LYS A 669 -51.90 4.04 21.68
N GLU A 670 -51.76 3.15 20.70
CA GLU A 670 -52.64 1.99 20.55
C GLU A 670 -52.59 1.12 21.82
N MET A 671 -51.39 0.77 22.28
CA MET A 671 -51.18 0.02 23.53
C MET A 671 -51.78 0.73 24.75
N ASP A 672 -51.62 2.04 24.87
CA ASP A 672 -52.14 2.79 26.02
C ASP A 672 -53.67 2.99 25.96
N GLN A 673 -54.27 3.08 24.76
CA GLN A 673 -55.73 3.01 24.60
C GLN A 673 -56.28 1.64 25.00
N ILE A 674 -55.64 0.54 24.57
CA ILE A 674 -56.03 -0.83 24.94
C ILE A 674 -55.89 -1.03 26.45
N ASN A 675 -54.79 -0.55 27.06
CA ASN A 675 -54.61 -0.50 28.51
C ASN A 675 -55.78 0.19 29.21
N ASP A 676 -56.11 1.42 28.82
CA ASP A 676 -57.09 2.24 29.51
C ASP A 676 -58.54 1.72 29.34
N ILE A 677 -58.85 1.04 28.22
CA ILE A 677 -60.11 0.28 28.04
C ILE A 677 -60.21 -0.87 29.05
N LEU A 678 -59.15 -1.68 29.17
CA LEU A 678 -59.18 -2.90 29.97
C LEU A 678 -59.06 -2.64 31.48
N GLN A 679 -58.48 -1.51 31.89
CA GLN A 679 -58.42 -1.07 33.30
C GLN A 679 -59.79 -0.99 33.99
N GLU A 680 -60.90 -0.74 33.27
CA GLU A 680 -62.24 -0.72 33.87
C GLU A 680 -62.73 -2.13 34.31
N TYR A 681 -62.09 -3.19 33.82
CA TYR A 681 -62.47 -4.59 34.05
C TYR A 681 -61.44 -5.33 34.91
N LEU A 682 -60.30 -4.70 35.21
CA LEU A 682 -59.27 -5.23 36.09
C LEU A 682 -59.54 -4.91 37.56
N SER A 683 -59.13 -5.82 38.42
CA SER A 683 -59.23 -5.72 39.87
C SER A 683 -57.98 -6.31 40.51
N ARG A 684 -57.66 -5.90 41.75
CA ARG A 684 -56.45 -6.32 42.45
C ARG A 684 -56.77 -6.82 43.85
N SER A 685 -56.21 -7.97 44.20
CA SER A 685 -56.29 -8.60 45.52
C SER A 685 -54.89 -8.98 46.00
N GLU A 686 -54.66 -8.95 47.30
CA GLU A 686 -53.42 -9.47 47.91
C GLU A 686 -53.39 -11.01 47.93
N GLU A 687 -54.55 -11.67 47.84
CA GLU A 687 -54.67 -13.14 47.83
C GLU A 687 -54.67 -13.75 46.42
N THR A 688 -55.19 -13.03 45.41
CA THR A 688 -55.47 -13.59 44.07
C THR A 688 -54.86 -12.82 42.88
N GLY A 689 -54.05 -11.79 43.14
CA GLY A 689 -53.30 -11.08 42.09
C GLY A 689 -54.12 -10.06 41.31
N VAL A 690 -53.96 -10.04 39.98
CA VAL A 690 -54.56 -9.06 39.05
C VAL A 690 -55.65 -9.74 38.24
N GLN A 691 -56.91 -9.68 38.68
CA GLN A 691 -58.02 -10.44 38.10
C GLN A 691 -58.85 -9.59 37.13
N PHE A 692 -59.14 -10.15 35.95
CA PHE A 692 -60.03 -9.59 34.94
C PHE A 692 -61.46 -10.14 35.08
N ASN A 693 -62.45 -9.24 35.08
CA ASN A 693 -63.86 -9.57 35.26
C ASN A 693 -64.55 -9.86 33.90
N VAL A 694 -64.45 -11.13 33.46
CA VAL A 694 -65.05 -11.64 32.22
C VAL A 694 -66.58 -11.41 32.18
N ASP A 695 -67.30 -11.69 33.28
CA ASP A 695 -68.75 -11.48 33.37
C ASP A 695 -69.14 -10.02 33.11
N LYS A 696 -68.38 -9.06 33.67
CA LYS A 696 -68.60 -7.62 33.44
C LYS A 696 -68.27 -7.23 32.00
N ALA A 697 -67.19 -7.77 31.43
CA ALA A 697 -66.81 -7.51 30.04
C ALA A 697 -67.89 -7.98 29.04
N LEU A 698 -68.43 -9.18 29.25
CA LEU A 698 -69.55 -9.73 28.48
C LEU A 698 -70.83 -8.90 28.67
N GLN A 699 -71.17 -8.51 29.90
CA GLN A 699 -72.35 -7.67 30.19
C GLN A 699 -72.27 -6.27 29.56
N ASN A 700 -71.07 -5.69 29.49
CA ASN A 700 -70.82 -4.41 28.82
C ASN A 700 -70.70 -4.55 27.28
N ASN A 701 -70.80 -5.75 26.72
CA ASN A 701 -70.58 -6.05 25.30
C ASN A 701 -69.21 -5.51 24.80
N LEU A 702 -68.16 -5.81 25.57
CA LEU A 702 -66.78 -5.54 25.18
C LEU A 702 -66.38 -6.39 23.94
N ASP A 703 -65.47 -5.87 23.13
CA ASP A 703 -64.97 -6.57 21.93
C ASP A 703 -64.21 -7.87 22.31
N GLU A 704 -64.43 -8.93 21.51
CA GLU A 704 -63.89 -10.28 21.75
C GLU A 704 -62.36 -10.27 21.89
N GLN A 705 -61.65 -9.41 21.16
CA GLN A 705 -60.18 -9.29 21.27
C GLN A 705 -59.70 -8.79 22.64
N TYR A 706 -60.51 -7.98 23.33
CA TYR A 706 -60.20 -7.49 24.67
C TYR A 706 -60.56 -8.53 25.73
N ILE A 707 -61.58 -9.35 25.47
CA ILE A 707 -61.92 -10.50 26.33
C ILE A 707 -60.81 -11.55 26.26
N GLU A 708 -60.26 -11.89 25.08
CA GLU A 708 -59.10 -12.80 24.94
C GLU A 708 -57.88 -12.30 25.75
N ILE A 709 -57.58 -11.00 25.70
CA ILE A 709 -56.49 -10.39 26.50
C ILE A 709 -56.77 -10.50 28.01
N GLY A 710 -58.03 -10.28 28.42
CA GLY A 710 -58.44 -10.34 29.82
C GLY A 710 -58.47 -11.77 30.38
N GLU A 711 -58.88 -12.75 29.58
CA GLU A 711 -58.82 -14.18 29.93
C GLU A 711 -57.36 -14.62 30.12
N LEU A 712 -56.45 -14.23 29.22
CA LEU A 712 -55.02 -14.47 29.39
C LEU A 712 -54.48 -13.87 30.71
N ILE A 713 -54.91 -12.67 31.11
CA ILE A 713 -54.52 -12.06 32.41
C ILE A 713 -54.95 -12.94 33.60
N ASN A 714 -56.08 -13.65 33.50
CA ASN A 714 -56.49 -14.62 34.51
C ASN A 714 -55.63 -15.90 34.46
N ASP A 715 -55.34 -16.44 33.27
CA ASP A 715 -54.44 -17.59 33.08
C ASP A 715 -53.03 -17.32 33.66
N PHE A 716 -52.54 -16.07 33.56
CA PHE A 716 -51.28 -15.65 34.21
C PHE A 716 -51.34 -15.82 35.74
N ASN A 717 -52.46 -15.53 36.40
CA ASN A 717 -52.57 -15.73 37.86
C ASN A 717 -52.58 -17.22 38.23
N GLU A 718 -53.30 -18.08 37.48
CA GLU A 718 -53.32 -19.53 37.74
C GLU A 718 -51.92 -20.15 37.60
N GLN A 719 -51.14 -19.69 36.62
CA GLN A 719 -49.77 -20.17 36.38
C GLN A 719 -48.70 -19.55 37.30
N THR A 720 -48.98 -18.39 37.93
CA THR A 720 -48.06 -17.69 38.86
C THR A 720 -48.40 -17.89 40.34
N GLY A 721 -49.59 -18.40 40.66
CA GLY A 721 -50.08 -18.57 42.03
C GLY A 721 -49.31 -19.59 42.90
N PRO A 722 -49.56 -19.59 44.22
CA PRO A 722 -48.98 -20.55 45.15
C PRO A 722 -49.58 -21.95 44.94
N VAL A 723 -48.83 -22.82 44.26
CA VAL A 723 -49.20 -24.22 44.06
C VAL A 723 -48.92 -25.03 45.34
N GLU A 724 -49.80 -25.97 45.70
CA GLU A 724 -49.50 -26.99 46.70
C GLU A 724 -48.18 -27.72 46.38
N ASP A 725 -47.48 -28.24 47.39
CA ASP A 725 -46.11 -28.75 47.24
C ASP A 725 -46.04 -30.17 46.62
N ASN A 726 -46.74 -30.35 45.49
CA ASN A 726 -46.87 -31.59 44.73
C ASN A 726 -45.82 -31.65 43.60
N PRO A 727 -44.86 -32.60 43.64
CA PRO A 727 -43.80 -32.70 42.63
C PRO A 727 -44.29 -32.91 41.20
N MET A 728 -45.45 -33.53 40.97
CA MET A 728 -45.98 -33.72 39.62
C MET A 728 -46.48 -32.41 39.01
N VAL A 729 -47.05 -31.50 39.79
CA VAL A 729 -47.57 -30.22 39.28
C VAL A 729 -46.40 -29.26 38.98
N LYS A 730 -45.33 -29.30 39.78
CA LYS A 730 -44.07 -28.61 39.46
C LYS A 730 -43.43 -29.07 38.14
N ALA A 731 -43.67 -30.30 37.72
CA ALA A 731 -43.14 -30.87 36.47
C ALA A 731 -44.01 -30.61 35.22
N ILE A 732 -45.24 -30.09 35.39
CA ILE A 732 -46.17 -29.78 34.29
C ILE A 732 -46.53 -28.29 34.37
N ARG A 733 -45.51 -27.45 34.24
CA ARG A 733 -45.69 -26.04 33.83
C ARG A 733 -45.49 -25.93 32.33
N VAL A 734 -46.03 -24.85 31.76
CA VAL A 734 -45.95 -24.49 30.34
C VAL A 734 -45.41 -23.06 30.31
N PRO A 735 -44.58 -22.65 29.33
CA PRO A 735 -44.21 -21.24 29.24
C PRO A 735 -45.45 -20.48 28.78
N VAL A 736 -45.85 -19.44 29.51
CA VAL A 736 -47.01 -18.63 29.12
C VAL A 736 -46.75 -17.93 27.79
N TRP A 737 -45.47 -17.65 27.50
CA TRP A 737 -44.99 -17.43 26.14
C TRP A 737 -43.53 -17.88 25.96
N GLY A 738 -43.15 -18.25 24.73
CA GLY A 738 -41.74 -18.33 24.37
C GLY A 738 -40.95 -19.48 25.03
N ASN A 739 -39.73 -19.18 25.47
CA ASN A 739 -38.80 -20.00 26.25
C ASN A 739 -38.48 -19.38 27.62
N TRP A 740 -38.79 -18.09 27.81
CA TRP A 740 -38.48 -17.31 29.02
C TRP A 740 -39.72 -16.83 29.78
N CYS A 741 -40.83 -16.52 29.11
CA CYS A 741 -42.01 -15.97 29.80
C CYS A 741 -42.77 -17.02 30.65
N GLY A 742 -42.33 -17.27 31.89
CA GLY A 742 -43.15 -18.00 32.88
C GLY A 742 -42.38 -18.52 34.11
N PRO A 743 -43.05 -18.75 35.26
CA PRO A 743 -42.39 -19.21 36.49
C PRO A 743 -41.81 -20.63 36.39
N GLY A 744 -40.48 -20.72 36.25
CA GLY A 744 -39.75 -21.98 36.03
C GLY A 744 -39.20 -22.14 34.61
N TYR A 745 -39.35 -21.11 33.77
CA TYR A 745 -38.68 -20.95 32.48
C TYR A 745 -37.47 -20.00 32.61
N GLY A 746 -36.81 -19.71 31.49
CA GLY A 746 -35.65 -18.81 31.45
C GLY A 746 -34.37 -19.48 30.95
N GLY A 747 -34.33 -19.88 29.68
CA GLY A 747 -33.13 -20.43 29.05
C GLY A 747 -33.28 -20.71 27.55
N GLY A 748 -32.17 -20.65 26.81
CA GLY A 748 -32.14 -20.90 25.36
C GLY A 748 -32.45 -19.67 24.51
N LYS A 749 -32.26 -19.77 23.19
CA LYS A 749 -32.57 -18.67 22.27
C LYS A 749 -34.06 -18.25 22.33
N PRO A 750 -34.37 -16.95 22.50
CA PRO A 750 -35.74 -16.45 22.41
C PRO A 750 -36.39 -16.72 21.05
N LYS A 751 -37.67 -17.09 21.06
CA LYS A 751 -38.48 -17.42 19.86
C LYS A 751 -38.90 -16.19 19.05
N ASP A 752 -39.08 -15.05 19.71
CA ASP A 752 -39.60 -13.81 19.11
C ASP A 752 -39.32 -12.57 20.00
N LYS A 753 -40.00 -11.45 19.73
CA LYS A 753 -39.73 -10.16 20.40
C LYS A 753 -40.27 -10.16 21.82
N LEU A 754 -41.43 -10.75 22.07
CA LEU A 754 -41.96 -10.89 23.44
C LEU A 754 -41.04 -11.75 24.30
N ASP A 755 -40.63 -12.91 23.79
CA ASP A 755 -39.74 -13.84 24.50
C ASP A 755 -38.38 -13.21 24.84
N ALA A 756 -37.83 -12.37 23.94
CA ALA A 756 -36.60 -11.61 24.21
C ALA A 756 -36.79 -10.53 25.30
N GLY A 757 -38.02 -10.02 25.47
CA GLY A 757 -38.37 -9.13 26.58
C GLY A 757 -38.39 -9.86 27.92
N CYS A 758 -38.98 -11.06 27.94
CA CYS A 758 -38.97 -11.91 29.14
C CYS A 758 -37.55 -12.34 29.52
N LYS A 759 -36.68 -12.69 28.55
CA LYS A 759 -35.25 -12.90 28.81
C LYS A 759 -34.61 -11.72 29.55
N ALA A 760 -34.85 -10.49 29.08
CA ALA A 760 -34.34 -9.29 29.74
C ALA A 760 -34.93 -9.11 31.16
N HIS A 761 -36.22 -9.43 31.35
CA HIS A 761 -36.89 -9.36 32.65
C HIS A 761 -36.30 -10.35 33.66
N ASP A 762 -36.12 -11.62 33.28
CA ASP A 762 -35.52 -12.67 34.13
C ASP A 762 -34.08 -12.32 34.53
N LEU A 763 -33.26 -11.85 33.58
CA LEU A 763 -31.89 -11.39 33.86
C LEU A 763 -31.87 -10.20 34.84
N CYS A 764 -32.81 -9.26 34.67
CA CYS A 764 -32.97 -8.12 35.56
C CYS A 764 -33.39 -8.55 36.97
N TYR A 765 -34.34 -9.48 37.10
CA TYR A 765 -34.71 -10.13 38.36
C TYR A 765 -33.56 -10.93 38.99
N GLY A 766 -32.70 -11.56 38.18
CA GLY A 766 -31.47 -12.20 38.67
C GLY A 766 -30.50 -11.20 39.32
N LYS A 767 -30.40 -9.99 38.79
CA LYS A 767 -29.48 -8.94 39.27
C LYS A 767 -30.05 -8.04 40.39
N ARG A 768 -31.36 -7.73 40.36
CA ARG A 768 -32.04 -6.84 41.32
C ARG A 768 -32.91 -7.58 42.36
N GLY A 769 -33.14 -8.88 42.15
CA GLY A 769 -34.08 -9.68 42.91
C GLY A 769 -35.52 -9.59 42.37
N TYR A 770 -36.32 -10.63 42.63
CA TYR A 770 -37.72 -10.72 42.24
C TYR A 770 -38.57 -9.51 42.71
N PHE A 771 -39.62 -9.22 41.95
CA PHE A 771 -40.56 -8.10 42.18
C PHE A 771 -39.88 -6.73 42.13
N ALA A 772 -38.80 -6.56 41.39
CA ALA A 772 -38.19 -5.25 41.17
C ALA A 772 -39.04 -4.42 40.20
N CYS A 773 -39.73 -3.38 40.71
CA CYS A 773 -40.56 -2.48 39.87
C CYS A 773 -39.75 -1.87 38.71
N SER A 774 -38.43 -1.74 38.89
CA SER A 774 -37.52 -1.29 37.85
C SER A 774 -37.53 -2.25 36.65
N CYS A 775 -37.38 -3.55 36.87
CA CYS A 775 -37.44 -4.59 35.83
C CYS A 775 -38.83 -4.68 35.18
N ASP A 776 -39.90 -4.63 35.97
CA ASP A 776 -41.28 -4.74 35.49
C ASP A 776 -41.64 -3.63 34.49
N ARG A 777 -41.17 -2.41 34.78
CA ARG A 777 -41.28 -1.24 33.91
C ARG A 777 -40.40 -1.37 32.66
N ASP A 778 -39.20 -1.93 32.80
CA ASP A 778 -38.28 -2.11 31.68
C ASP A 778 -38.84 -3.16 30.67
N LEU A 779 -39.53 -4.21 31.16
CA LEU A 779 -40.34 -5.14 30.34
C LEU A 779 -41.52 -4.42 29.65
N GLN A 780 -42.28 -3.59 30.38
CA GLN A 780 -43.39 -2.80 29.80
C GLN A 780 -42.92 -1.76 28.76
N LYS A 781 -41.69 -1.25 28.86
CA LYS A 781 -41.04 -0.40 27.84
C LYS A 781 -40.71 -1.22 26.60
N HIS A 782 -40.06 -2.37 26.78
CA HIS A 782 -39.70 -3.29 25.69
C HIS A 782 -40.93 -3.76 24.90
N ILE A 783 -42.00 -4.16 25.59
CA ILE A 783 -43.27 -4.57 24.96
C ILE A 783 -43.81 -3.45 24.07
N ARG A 784 -44.08 -2.26 24.63
CA ARG A 784 -44.70 -1.14 23.89
C ARG A 784 -43.87 -0.68 22.68
N ASN A 785 -42.55 -0.75 22.75
CA ASN A 785 -41.67 -0.40 21.62
C ASN A 785 -41.60 -1.50 20.55
N ASN A 786 -41.84 -2.78 20.90
CA ASN A 786 -41.80 -3.89 19.96
C ASN A 786 -43.18 -4.29 19.39
N THR A 787 -44.31 -3.86 19.96
CA THR A 787 -45.68 -4.30 19.63
C THR A 787 -45.97 -4.48 18.13
N LYS A 788 -45.58 -3.52 17.27
CA LYS A 788 -45.82 -3.61 15.81
C LYS A 788 -45.00 -4.66 15.06
N TYR A 789 -43.91 -5.16 15.65
CA TYR A 789 -43.07 -6.21 15.10
C TYR A 789 -43.50 -7.61 15.60
N MET A 790 -44.41 -7.67 16.56
CA MET A 790 -44.97 -8.91 17.09
C MET A 790 -46.04 -9.47 16.16
N LYS A 791 -46.15 -10.80 16.09
CA LYS A 791 -47.27 -11.47 15.42
C LYS A 791 -48.56 -11.29 16.22
N ALA A 792 -49.73 -11.47 15.61
CA ALA A 792 -51.03 -11.23 16.28
C ALA A 792 -51.14 -11.85 17.69
N LYS A 793 -50.89 -13.16 17.84
CA LYS A 793 -50.93 -13.85 19.14
C LYS A 793 -49.82 -13.42 20.12
N GLU A 794 -48.66 -13.06 19.60
CA GLU A 794 -47.53 -12.53 20.37
C GLU A 794 -47.89 -11.15 20.93
N LYS A 795 -48.56 -10.30 20.14
CA LYS A 795 -49.12 -9.02 20.58
C LYS A 795 -50.21 -9.21 21.64
N THR A 796 -51.16 -10.13 21.47
CA THR A 796 -52.19 -10.44 22.49
C THR A 796 -51.55 -10.84 23.83
N ALA A 797 -50.59 -11.78 23.81
CA ALA A 797 -49.87 -12.21 25.00
C ALA A 797 -49.02 -11.09 25.61
N ALA A 798 -48.36 -10.26 24.78
CA ALA A 798 -47.55 -9.14 25.24
C ALA A 798 -48.40 -8.05 25.93
N ILE A 799 -49.61 -7.78 25.42
CA ILE A 799 -50.56 -6.86 26.07
C ILE A 799 -50.96 -7.43 27.43
N ALA A 800 -51.36 -8.70 27.51
CA ALA A 800 -51.74 -9.35 28.76
C ALA A 800 -50.61 -9.31 29.82
N ILE A 801 -49.38 -9.65 29.43
CA ILE A 801 -48.17 -9.54 30.27
C ILE A 801 -47.95 -8.09 30.72
N GLY A 802 -47.99 -7.13 29.79
CA GLY A 802 -47.81 -5.72 30.07
C GLY A 802 -48.83 -5.18 31.07
N MET A 803 -50.09 -5.59 30.96
CA MET A 803 -51.15 -5.23 31.91
C MET A 803 -51.00 -5.92 33.27
N TRP A 804 -50.60 -7.19 33.30
CA TRP A 804 -50.36 -7.90 34.55
C TRP A 804 -49.25 -7.18 35.35
N PHE A 805 -48.09 -6.92 34.72
CA PHE A 805 -46.98 -6.19 35.36
C PHE A 805 -47.25 -4.70 35.60
N ARG A 806 -48.15 -4.04 34.86
CA ARG A 806 -48.62 -2.66 35.15
C ARG A 806 -49.43 -2.57 36.44
N ASN A 807 -50.07 -3.67 36.87
CA ASN A 807 -51.00 -3.70 38.00
C ASN A 807 -50.54 -4.56 39.19
N ALA A 808 -49.56 -5.45 39.00
CA ALA A 808 -49.05 -6.37 40.02
C ALA A 808 -48.38 -5.65 41.22
N PRO A 809 -48.25 -6.32 42.38
CA PRO A 809 -47.39 -5.83 43.47
C PRO A 809 -45.91 -5.94 43.09
N CYS A 810 -45.20 -4.81 43.10
CA CYS A 810 -43.75 -4.74 42.94
C CYS A 810 -43.11 -3.87 44.05
N ASN A 811 -41.81 -4.02 44.24
CA ASN A 811 -40.98 -3.30 45.20
C ASN A 811 -40.22 -2.17 44.49
N VAL A 812 -40.49 -0.92 44.90
CA VAL A 812 -39.86 0.29 44.34
C VAL A 812 -38.41 0.50 44.78
N PHE A 813 -37.92 -0.29 45.73
CA PHE A 813 -36.56 -0.21 46.29
C PHE A 813 -35.63 -1.31 45.74
N ARG A 814 -35.95 -1.89 44.57
CA ARG A 814 -35.16 -2.89 43.84
C ARG A 814 -34.94 -2.51 42.37
#